data_AF-A0A7X8XM14-F1
#
_entry.id   AF-A0A7X8XM14-F1
#
_cell.length_a   1.000
_cell.length_b   1.000
_cell.length_c   1.000
_cell.angle_alpha   90.00
_cell.angle_beta   90.00
_cell.angle_gamma   90.00
#
_symmetry.space_group_name_H-M   'P 1'
#
loop_
_entity.id
_entity.type
_entity.pdbx_description
1 polymer ?
#
loop_
_entity_poly.entity_id
_entity_poly.type
_entity_poly.pdbx_seq_one_letter_code
_entity_poly.pdbx_strand_id
1 'polypeptide(L)'
;VRFARMLREGQYHLVVGNPPYQGTSKMEGGEYLARHYPEGKADLYAAFMLRGMQLAIRGGGLTSLVTMRGWMFIGSYESLRKKLCEHASFQVVGDLGVGAFQEISGHVVSAVLPIIRSGNTQIAQSPVVGIARSPELESSNKKRAALLSGVGRHTFHPASLKVVPGWPLIYWWDEEFLARYAATPKLGEVSPGRKGLTTGDNIQHFRNPWEVDPSSIWLSRSSCIGTSDAEGWEWVPVIKGAAGRSWFEPLLKVIRWKQSAAWIRILQWHYQENHPAYQVISSEVFFRLGVALAMIGASFTARQHRYRSVLDSMGSSTFPGDLAQAVCLLNSSLAREVMESLNPTVHFQVGDVNRLPLFPIESADEIVARLEVAFTEHEAHRETSVEFRQPGPSCWTWAQAWAQQAVDRPAGAPLPPWEPVHTQATPLDHLSFALGVALGRFGAPGEGLLNQAPASALPHGILFLANTDGVTDSLAHPACAPLHDAWATHGARIAPKATLHEYLRGKFFADDHLKRYEKRPIYFPLSSEKKNFVAWISIHRWRDDTLQVLLADHLQPALSRLAGELADLAQARTSGDRQDQVRAEARAAEVQALHEELRAFVNLVEEVASNGAPRTGKAPAREVDARFRMDSDDGVMINSAALWPLLKPQWKDPEKWWAELCESKGKKDYDWSHLAARYFPKRVDGKCQKDPSLAVAHGAFWKYHPAKAYQWELRLQAPDELGPDFRLDEPGSDLYREDFQRQHPDQVRELREAEERRRHRKADKTGDEEGPSEGELDFEGED
;
A
#
# COMPACT_ATOMS: atom_id res chain seq x y z
N VAL A 1 -26.69 18.60 46.39
CA VAL A 1 -27.09 20.04 46.43
C VAL A 1 -25.96 21.00 46.05
N ARG A 2 -24.79 20.99 46.72
CA ARG A 2 -23.67 21.92 46.43
C ARG A 2 -23.17 21.84 44.99
N PHE A 3 -22.94 20.62 44.48
CA PHE A 3 -22.52 20.38 43.09
C PHE A 3 -23.56 20.90 42.07
N ALA A 4 -24.84 20.58 42.27
CA ALA A 4 -25.92 21.08 41.40
C ALA A 4 -26.03 22.62 41.40
N ARG A 5 -25.76 23.29 42.53
CA ARG A 5 -25.68 24.76 42.59
C ARG A 5 -24.48 25.32 41.83
N MET A 6 -23.33 24.66 41.92
CA MET A 6 -22.13 25.04 41.17
C MET A 6 -22.28 24.82 39.66
N LEU A 7 -23.12 23.87 39.25
CA LEU A 7 -23.37 23.62 37.83
C LEU A 7 -24.52 24.45 37.27
N ARG A 8 -25.09 25.40 38.02
CA ARG A 8 -26.19 26.23 37.52
C ARG A 8 -25.70 27.17 36.42
N GLU A 9 -26.51 27.30 35.38
CA GLU A 9 -26.23 28.16 34.23
C GLU A 9 -26.25 29.64 34.62
N GLY A 10 -25.47 30.45 33.89
CA GLY A 10 -25.46 31.90 34.02
C GLY A 10 -25.01 32.44 35.38
N GLN A 11 -24.19 31.70 36.13
CA GLN A 11 -23.73 32.11 37.46
C GLN A 11 -22.32 32.70 37.46
N TYR A 12 -21.53 32.46 36.42
CA TYR A 12 -20.09 32.74 36.42
C TYR A 12 -19.72 33.92 35.51
N HIS A 13 -18.93 34.86 36.03
CA HIS A 13 -18.33 35.93 35.22
C HIS A 13 -17.21 35.41 34.32
N LEU A 14 -16.47 34.41 34.80
CA LEU A 14 -15.36 33.79 34.11
C LEU A 14 -15.40 32.28 34.35
N VAL A 15 -15.35 31.51 33.26
CA VAL A 15 -15.19 30.07 33.27
C VAL A 15 -13.85 29.74 32.62
N VAL A 16 -12.94 29.10 33.38
CA VAL A 16 -11.61 28.72 32.89
C VAL A 16 -11.33 27.26 33.19
N GLY A 17 -10.59 26.59 32.31
CA GLY A 17 -10.24 25.19 32.54
C GLY A 17 -9.43 24.54 31.42
N ASN A 18 -9.02 23.30 31.68
CA ASN A 18 -8.40 22.40 30.72
C ASN A 18 -9.26 21.13 30.69
N PRO A 19 -10.34 21.08 29.88
CA PRO A 19 -11.21 19.91 29.78
C PRO A 19 -10.45 18.67 29.29
N PRO A 20 -10.94 17.47 29.62
CA PRO A 20 -10.36 16.22 29.12
C PRO A 20 -10.49 16.10 27.59
N TYR A 21 -9.47 15.56 26.95
CA TYR A 21 -9.42 15.30 25.51
C TYR A 21 -9.73 13.82 25.24
N GLN A 22 -10.96 13.53 24.83
CA GLN A 22 -11.42 12.16 24.63
C GLN A 22 -12.55 12.12 23.59
N GLY A 23 -12.32 11.38 22.51
CA GLY A 23 -13.35 11.06 21.53
C GLY A 23 -14.48 10.26 22.17
N THR A 24 -15.72 10.65 21.89
CA THR A 24 -16.91 10.13 22.59
C THR A 24 -17.40 8.79 22.06
N SER A 25 -17.02 8.39 20.84
CA SER A 25 -17.58 7.23 20.12
C SER A 25 -17.33 5.89 20.81
N LYS A 26 -16.30 5.80 21.67
CA LYS A 26 -15.98 4.59 22.46
C LYS A 26 -16.07 4.86 23.97
N MET A 27 -16.70 5.96 24.37
CA MET A 27 -16.79 6.37 25.77
C MET A 27 -18.09 5.85 26.39
N GLU A 28 -17.99 5.30 27.60
CA GLU A 28 -19.17 5.04 28.42
C GLU A 28 -19.93 6.35 28.69
N GLY A 29 -21.22 6.40 28.34
CA GLY A 29 -22.02 7.63 28.41
C GLY A 29 -21.89 8.56 27.19
N GLY A 30 -21.27 8.13 26.09
CA GLY A 30 -21.21 8.90 24.84
C GLY A 30 -22.59 9.30 24.30
N GLU A 31 -23.60 8.43 24.44
CA GLU A 31 -24.99 8.73 24.06
C GLU A 31 -25.58 9.92 24.82
N TYR A 32 -25.26 10.07 26.12
CA TYR A 32 -25.72 11.21 26.91
C TYR A 32 -25.17 12.52 26.33
N LEU A 33 -23.90 12.54 25.95
CA LEU A 33 -23.29 13.70 25.31
C LEU A 33 -23.91 13.98 23.95
N ALA A 34 -24.13 12.95 23.12
CA ALA A 34 -24.77 13.12 21.82
C ALA A 34 -26.19 13.69 21.92
N ARG A 35 -26.96 13.29 22.95
CA ARG A 35 -28.31 13.80 23.20
C ARG A 35 -28.33 15.23 23.76
N HIS A 36 -27.40 15.59 24.65
CA HIS A 36 -27.43 16.88 25.35
C HIS A 36 -26.53 17.97 24.74
N TYR A 37 -25.49 17.59 23.99
CA TYR A 37 -24.55 18.47 23.31
C TYR A 37 -24.28 17.94 21.90
N PRO A 38 -25.31 17.82 21.03
CA PRO A 38 -25.17 17.22 19.71
C PRO A 38 -24.11 17.91 18.85
N GLU A 39 -23.94 19.23 18.94
CA GLU A 39 -22.90 19.98 18.23
C GLU A 39 -21.50 19.74 18.80
N GLY A 40 -21.39 19.38 20.08
CA GLY A 40 -20.15 19.07 20.78
C GLY A 40 -19.84 17.57 20.85
N LYS A 41 -20.60 16.72 20.15
CA LYS A 41 -20.55 15.26 20.33
C LYS A 41 -19.23 14.63 19.91
N ALA A 42 -18.39 15.27 19.10
CA ALA A 42 -17.17 14.65 18.57
C ALA A 42 -16.10 14.36 19.64
N ASP A 43 -15.97 15.24 20.65
CA ASP A 43 -15.00 15.10 21.73
C ASP A 43 -15.53 15.74 23.01
N LEU A 44 -15.14 15.21 24.15
CA LEU A 44 -15.55 15.74 25.45
C LEU A 44 -15.16 17.22 25.63
N TYR A 45 -13.98 17.66 25.17
CA TYR A 45 -13.62 19.08 25.28
C TYR A 45 -14.57 19.99 24.50
N ALA A 46 -15.13 19.52 23.39
CA ALA A 46 -16.08 20.29 22.57
C ALA A 46 -17.41 20.47 23.31
N ALA A 47 -17.91 19.42 23.97
CA ALA A 47 -19.06 19.53 24.86
C ALA A 47 -18.78 20.50 26.03
N PHE A 48 -17.57 20.47 26.60
CA PHE A 48 -17.16 21.42 27.64
C PHE A 48 -17.09 22.87 27.17
N MET A 49 -16.74 23.14 25.90
CA MET A 49 -16.81 24.51 25.35
C MET A 49 -18.24 25.05 25.41
N LEU A 50 -19.22 24.26 24.97
CA LEU A 50 -20.63 24.63 25.03
C LEU A 50 -21.11 24.77 26.48
N ARG A 51 -20.72 23.84 27.35
CA ARG A 51 -21.08 23.91 28.77
C ARG A 51 -20.47 25.13 29.46
N GLY A 52 -19.23 25.49 29.14
CA GLY A 52 -18.58 26.69 29.67
C GLY A 52 -19.36 27.95 29.32
N MET A 53 -19.87 28.05 28.09
CA MET A 53 -20.74 29.16 27.68
C MET A 53 -22.09 29.19 28.41
N GLN A 54 -22.68 28.04 28.72
CA GLN A 54 -23.91 27.95 29.50
C GLN A 54 -23.70 28.35 30.97
N LEU A 55 -22.56 28.02 31.57
CA LEU A 55 -22.20 28.41 32.94
C LEU A 55 -21.93 29.91 33.06
N ALA A 56 -21.39 30.53 32.01
CA ALA A 56 -21.08 31.95 31.97
C ALA A 56 -22.36 32.83 31.93
N ILE A 57 -22.31 34.00 32.57
CA ILE A 57 -23.40 35.00 32.54
C ILE A 57 -23.65 35.44 31.08
N ARG A 58 -24.90 35.38 30.63
CA ARG A 58 -25.28 35.77 29.26
C ARG A 58 -24.96 37.25 28.99
N GLY A 59 -24.36 37.56 27.84
CA GLY A 59 -24.06 38.94 27.41
C GLY A 59 -22.84 39.59 28.06
N GLY A 60 -22.26 39.02 29.11
CA GLY A 60 -21.12 39.62 29.83
C GLY A 60 -20.05 38.65 30.35
N GLY A 61 -20.38 37.37 30.53
CA GLY A 61 -19.44 36.36 31.01
C GLY A 61 -18.47 35.87 29.93
N LEU A 62 -17.26 35.49 30.35
CA LEU A 62 -16.21 34.96 29.49
C LEU A 62 -15.96 33.47 29.78
N THR A 63 -15.63 32.72 28.74
CA THR A 63 -15.08 31.37 28.86
C THR A 63 -13.72 31.29 28.19
N SER A 64 -12.78 30.59 28.81
CA SER A 64 -11.47 30.29 28.24
C SER A 64 -11.02 28.89 28.63
N LEU A 65 -11.15 27.96 27.69
CA LEU A 65 -10.77 26.56 27.88
C LEU A 65 -9.59 26.24 26.98
N VAL A 66 -8.57 25.57 27.52
CA VAL A 66 -7.52 24.98 26.68
C VAL A 66 -8.12 23.81 25.93
N THR A 67 -8.06 23.82 24.60
CA THR A 67 -8.70 22.80 23.76
C THR A 67 -7.76 22.30 22.67
N MET A 68 -8.09 21.18 22.03
CA MET A 68 -7.36 20.71 20.86
C MET A 68 -7.66 21.62 19.65
N ARG A 69 -6.63 21.98 18.89
CA ARG A 69 -6.72 22.88 17.73
C ARG A 69 -7.66 22.38 16.62
N GLY A 70 -7.90 21.06 16.54
CA GLY A 70 -8.65 20.41 15.46
C GLY A 70 -10.06 20.95 15.23
N TRP A 71 -10.76 21.42 16.28
CA TRP A 71 -12.13 21.94 16.14
C TRP A 71 -12.21 23.15 15.22
N MET A 72 -11.13 23.91 15.03
CA MET A 72 -11.08 25.06 14.14
C MET A 72 -11.18 24.71 12.65
N PHE A 73 -10.91 23.46 12.26
CA PHE A 73 -10.73 23.08 10.84
C PHE A 73 -11.48 21.80 10.43
N ILE A 74 -11.42 20.75 11.25
CA ILE A 74 -11.80 19.39 10.87
C ILE A 74 -13.33 19.23 10.77
N GLY A 75 -13.82 18.52 9.76
CA GLY A 75 -15.25 18.33 9.48
C GLY A 75 -16.08 17.78 10.67
N SER A 76 -15.51 16.90 11.50
CA SER A 76 -16.20 16.35 12.68
C SER A 76 -16.65 17.40 13.70
N TYR A 77 -16.09 18.61 13.65
CA TYR A 77 -16.43 19.74 14.54
C TYR A 77 -17.19 20.86 13.82
N GLU A 78 -17.68 20.62 12.60
CA GLU A 78 -18.38 21.64 11.81
C GLU A 78 -19.60 22.22 12.54
N SER A 79 -20.44 21.35 13.13
CA SER A 79 -21.63 21.78 13.88
C SER A 79 -21.25 22.68 15.07
N LEU A 80 -20.21 22.32 15.82
CA LEU A 80 -19.66 23.14 16.89
C LEU A 80 -19.22 24.51 16.37
N ARG A 81 -18.42 24.55 15.29
CA ARG A 81 -17.93 25.80 14.71
C ARG A 81 -19.04 26.72 14.28
N LYS A 82 -20.04 26.20 13.55
CA LYS A 82 -21.23 26.96 13.14
C LYS A 82 -21.90 27.59 14.35
N LYS A 83 -22.16 26.79 15.39
CA LYS A 83 -22.75 27.24 16.66
C LYS A 83 -21.95 28.38 17.31
N LEU A 84 -20.63 28.24 17.38
CA LEU A 84 -19.75 29.23 17.99
C LEU A 84 -19.68 30.52 17.16
N CYS A 85 -19.57 30.43 15.83
CA CYS A 85 -19.50 31.61 14.96
C CYS A 85 -20.82 32.40 14.94
N GLU A 86 -21.96 31.74 15.14
CA GLU A 86 -23.28 32.37 15.12
C GLU A 86 -23.67 33.01 16.46
N HIS A 87 -23.29 32.40 17.58
CA HIS A 87 -23.80 32.78 18.91
C HIS A 87 -22.72 33.26 19.89
N ALA A 88 -21.47 33.24 19.47
CA ALA A 88 -20.35 33.61 20.31
C ALA A 88 -19.50 34.69 19.65
N SER A 89 -18.99 35.60 20.48
CA SER A 89 -17.99 36.57 20.11
C SER A 89 -16.64 36.04 20.60
N PHE A 90 -15.78 35.65 19.66
CA PHE A 90 -14.37 35.44 19.96
C PHE A 90 -13.79 36.77 20.44
N GLN A 91 -13.00 36.74 21.51
CA GLN A 91 -12.26 37.89 22.03
C GLN A 91 -10.78 37.74 21.69
N VAL A 92 -10.24 36.54 21.91
CA VAL A 92 -8.89 36.11 21.54
C VAL A 92 -8.99 34.66 21.09
N VAL A 93 -8.27 34.30 20.03
CA VAL A 93 -8.00 32.89 19.73
C VAL A 93 -6.49 32.72 19.82
N GLY A 94 -6.00 32.16 20.94
CA GLY A 94 -4.59 31.84 21.08
C GLY A 94 -4.28 30.56 20.33
N ASP A 95 -3.89 30.64 19.05
CA ASP A 95 -3.49 29.47 18.25
C ASP A 95 -2.04 29.08 18.59
N LEU A 96 -1.90 28.19 19.58
CA LEU A 96 -0.61 27.80 20.15
C LEU A 96 0.07 26.69 19.33
N GLY A 97 -0.70 25.84 18.66
CA GLY A 97 -0.18 24.71 17.90
C GLY A 97 0.50 23.66 18.79
N VAL A 98 1.49 22.98 18.23
CA VAL A 98 2.34 21.99 18.95
C VAL A 98 3.19 22.66 20.03
N GLY A 99 3.73 21.95 21.02
CA GLY A 99 4.70 22.54 21.97
C GLY A 99 4.09 23.54 22.97
N ALA A 100 2.76 23.57 23.08
CA ALA A 100 2.03 24.39 24.04
C ALA A 100 2.23 23.92 25.51
N PHE A 101 2.54 22.64 25.72
CA PHE A 101 2.74 22.03 27.04
C PHE A 101 4.22 21.67 27.22
N GLN A 102 4.83 22.05 28.36
CA GLN A 102 6.24 21.74 28.67
C GLN A 102 6.52 20.24 28.81
N GLU A 103 5.53 19.51 29.35
CA GLU A 103 5.66 18.12 29.76
C GLU A 103 5.39 17.13 28.60
N ILE A 104 4.87 17.62 27.47
CA ILE A 104 4.52 16.80 26.30
C ILE A 104 5.58 17.04 25.23
N SER A 105 6.51 16.10 25.09
CA SER A 105 7.49 16.10 24.00
C SER A 105 6.88 15.57 22.70
N GLY A 106 7.13 16.25 21.59
CA GLY A 106 6.75 15.83 20.24
C GLY A 106 5.45 16.46 19.70
N HIS A 107 5.12 16.17 18.43
CA HIS A 107 3.96 16.73 17.72
C HIS A 107 2.61 16.07 18.08
N VAL A 108 2.49 15.53 19.29
CA VAL A 108 1.34 14.69 19.72
C VAL A 108 0.10 15.53 20.03
N VAL A 109 0.28 16.76 20.52
CA VAL A 109 -0.82 17.64 20.95
C VAL A 109 -0.66 19.01 20.31
N SER A 110 -1.72 19.49 19.67
CA SER A 110 -1.81 20.83 19.09
C SER A 110 -2.95 21.58 19.76
N ALA A 111 -2.65 22.70 20.42
CA ALA A 111 -3.59 23.36 21.35
C ALA A 111 -4.03 24.74 20.87
N VAL A 112 -5.24 25.12 21.29
CA VAL A 112 -5.79 26.47 21.13
C VAL A 112 -6.44 26.95 22.43
N LEU A 113 -6.27 28.24 22.73
CA LEU A 113 -6.86 28.92 23.87
C LEU A 113 -7.87 29.99 23.39
N PRO A 114 -9.11 29.61 23.06
CA PRO A 114 -10.15 30.56 22.71
C PRO A 114 -10.71 31.25 23.96
N ILE A 115 -10.72 32.58 23.96
CA ILE A 115 -11.47 33.40 24.91
C ILE A 115 -12.76 33.83 24.22
N ILE A 116 -13.89 33.36 24.71
CA ILE A 116 -15.20 33.51 24.06
C ILE A 116 -16.17 34.21 25.01
N ARG A 117 -17.01 35.09 24.46
CA ARG A 117 -18.15 35.70 25.14
C ARG A 117 -19.45 35.27 24.45
N SER A 118 -20.48 34.93 25.22
CA SER A 118 -21.82 34.69 24.68
C SER A 118 -22.48 36.01 24.29
N GLY A 119 -22.85 36.20 23.01
CA GLY A 119 -23.50 37.43 22.52
C GLY A 119 -23.56 37.55 20.99
N ASN A 120 -24.47 38.40 20.48
CA ASN A 120 -24.78 38.57 19.05
C ASN A 120 -23.88 39.60 18.32
N THR A 121 -22.91 40.21 19.00
CA THR A 121 -22.07 41.26 18.40
C THR A 121 -20.97 40.64 17.53
N GLN A 122 -21.18 40.64 16.21
CA GLN A 122 -20.30 40.06 15.19
C GLN A 122 -19.03 40.87 14.87
N ILE A 123 -18.60 41.78 15.76
CA ILE A 123 -17.34 42.51 15.56
C ILE A 123 -16.25 41.78 16.33
N ALA A 124 -15.72 40.70 15.74
CA ALA A 124 -14.43 40.19 16.14
C ALA A 124 -13.36 41.05 15.47
N GLN A 125 -12.96 42.16 16.09
CA GLN A 125 -11.60 42.69 15.89
C GLN A 125 -10.60 41.87 16.73
N SER A 126 -10.75 40.55 16.71
CA SER A 126 -10.13 39.70 17.72
C SER A 126 -8.74 39.29 17.31
N PRO A 127 -7.71 39.63 18.11
CA PRO A 127 -6.36 39.13 17.88
C PRO A 127 -6.38 37.61 17.85
N VAL A 128 -6.05 37.04 16.69
CA VAL A 128 -5.45 35.71 16.66
C VAL A 128 -3.96 35.91 16.77
N VAL A 129 -3.36 35.41 17.84
CA VAL A 129 -1.91 35.39 17.95
C VAL A 129 -1.45 34.09 17.30
N GLY A 130 -1.05 34.17 16.03
CA GLY A 130 -0.67 33.04 15.19
C GLY A 130 0.73 32.53 15.51
N ILE A 131 0.89 31.86 16.65
CA ILE A 131 2.19 31.37 17.12
C ILE A 131 2.55 30.04 16.43
N ALA A 132 1.55 29.22 16.13
CA ALA A 132 1.72 27.88 15.56
C ALA A 132 2.47 27.83 14.22
N ARG A 133 2.52 28.94 13.46
CA ARG A 133 3.22 29.02 12.17
C ARG A 133 4.66 29.58 12.27
N SER A 134 5.16 29.84 13.49
CA SER A 134 6.52 30.34 13.71
C SER A 134 7.42 29.28 14.36
N PRO A 135 8.35 28.66 13.61
CA PRO A 135 9.30 27.66 14.15
C PRO A 135 10.20 28.21 15.27
N GLU A 136 10.42 29.52 15.31
CA GLU A 136 11.25 30.19 16.31
C GLU A 136 10.60 30.20 17.70
N LEU A 137 9.28 29.96 17.75
CA LEU A 137 8.43 30.02 18.94
C LEU A 137 8.05 28.64 19.49
N GLU A 138 8.71 27.54 19.10
CA GLU A 138 8.32 26.18 19.51
C GLU A 138 8.32 25.91 21.03
N SER A 139 9.02 26.69 21.85
CA SER A 139 8.99 26.50 23.31
C SER A 139 7.77 27.16 23.96
N SER A 140 7.11 26.45 24.87
CA SER A 140 5.96 26.94 25.65
C SER A 140 6.17 28.32 26.29
N ASN A 141 7.37 28.63 26.79
CA ASN A 141 7.70 29.94 27.36
C ASN A 141 7.70 31.05 26.29
N LYS A 142 8.26 30.77 25.11
CA LYS A 142 8.21 31.69 23.97
C LYS A 142 6.77 31.87 23.46
N LYS A 143 5.97 30.79 23.41
CA LYS A 143 4.55 30.88 23.06
C LYS A 143 3.76 31.74 24.04
N ARG A 144 3.98 31.55 25.34
CA ARG A 144 3.38 32.39 26.38
C ARG A 144 3.75 33.86 26.21
N ALA A 145 5.03 34.16 26.00
CA ALA A 145 5.50 35.52 25.78
C ALA A 145 4.89 36.13 24.50
N ALA A 146 4.88 35.39 23.39
CA ALA A 146 4.29 35.81 22.14
C ALA A 146 2.78 36.10 22.25
N LEU A 147 2.04 35.27 22.99
CA LEU A 147 0.61 35.46 23.27
C LEU A 147 0.35 36.74 24.06
N LEU A 148 1.13 36.97 25.13
CA LEU A 148 0.99 38.16 25.96
C LEU A 148 1.42 39.45 25.24
N SER A 149 2.42 39.34 24.36
CA SER A 149 2.94 40.47 23.57
C SER A 149 2.17 40.72 22.28
N GLY A 150 1.21 39.86 21.91
CA GLY A 150 0.43 40.00 20.67
C GLY A 150 1.25 39.80 19.38
N VAL A 151 2.30 38.98 19.41
CA VAL A 151 3.15 38.68 18.24
C VAL A 151 2.35 37.90 17.19
N GLY A 152 2.39 38.32 15.93
CA GLY A 152 1.61 37.64 14.88
C GLY A 152 0.10 37.80 15.06
N ARG A 153 -0.32 38.97 15.55
CA ARG A 153 -1.73 39.36 15.70
C ARG A 153 -2.40 39.53 14.33
N HIS A 154 -3.46 38.76 14.09
CA HIS A 154 -4.38 38.95 12.98
C HIS A 154 -5.75 39.40 13.48
N THR A 155 -6.46 40.16 12.64
CA THR A 155 -7.86 40.50 12.84
C THR A 155 -8.66 39.86 11.71
N PHE A 156 -9.75 39.17 12.02
CA PHE A 156 -10.59 38.53 11.01
C PHE A 156 -12.07 38.59 11.42
N HIS A 157 -12.95 38.63 10.43
CA HIS A 157 -14.39 38.55 10.65
C HIS A 157 -14.85 37.10 10.41
N PRO A 158 -15.38 36.38 11.43
CA PRO A 158 -15.88 35.03 11.25
C PRO A 158 -16.88 34.91 10.09
N ALA A 159 -17.75 35.90 9.90
CA ALA A 159 -18.71 35.94 8.79
C ALA A 159 -18.06 35.84 7.41
N SER A 160 -16.88 36.46 7.21
CA SER A 160 -16.16 36.42 5.93
C SER A 160 -15.67 35.01 5.57
N LEU A 161 -15.43 34.16 6.57
CA LEU A 161 -14.99 32.77 6.36
C LEU A 161 -16.13 31.83 5.94
N LYS A 162 -17.39 32.28 5.99
CA LYS A 162 -18.56 31.46 5.64
C LYS A 162 -18.56 31.02 4.17
N VAL A 163 -17.81 31.72 3.32
CA VAL A 163 -17.60 31.35 1.90
C VAL A 163 -16.82 30.03 1.75
N VAL A 164 -16.10 29.59 2.78
CA VAL A 164 -15.38 28.33 2.80
C VAL A 164 -16.30 27.25 3.39
N PRO A 165 -16.63 26.17 2.65
CA PRO A 165 -17.50 25.10 3.15
C PRO A 165 -17.00 24.55 4.49
N GLY A 166 -17.92 24.24 5.41
CA GLY A 166 -17.60 23.79 6.77
C GLY A 166 -17.15 24.89 7.75
N TRP A 167 -17.14 26.15 7.30
CA TRP A 167 -16.84 27.37 8.07
C TRP A 167 -15.60 27.26 8.98
N PRO A 168 -14.42 26.85 8.44
CA PRO A 168 -13.20 26.74 9.22
C PRO A 168 -12.65 28.11 9.63
N LEU A 169 -11.97 28.18 10.78
CA LEU A 169 -11.39 29.42 11.31
C LEU A 169 -10.01 29.72 10.72
N ILE A 170 -9.94 29.89 9.39
CA ILE A 170 -8.72 30.18 8.62
C ILE A 170 -8.42 31.68 8.64
N TYR A 171 -8.06 32.19 9.82
CA TYR A 171 -7.90 33.63 10.08
C TYR A 171 -6.77 34.32 9.30
N TRP A 172 -5.89 33.55 8.64
CA TRP A 172 -4.75 34.08 7.86
C TRP A 172 -5.06 34.26 6.38
N TRP A 173 -6.24 33.84 5.90
CA TRP A 173 -6.69 34.19 4.55
C TRP A 173 -7.27 35.60 4.56
N ASP A 174 -6.74 36.45 3.69
CA ASP A 174 -7.24 37.82 3.52
C ASP A 174 -8.53 37.86 2.67
N GLU A 175 -9.14 39.05 2.62
CA GLU A 175 -10.40 39.25 1.88
C GLU A 175 -10.23 39.04 0.37
N GLU A 176 -9.06 39.35 -0.18
CA GLU A 176 -8.75 39.14 -1.60
C GLU A 176 -8.72 37.64 -1.94
N PHE A 177 -8.03 36.84 -1.12
CA PHE A 177 -7.97 35.40 -1.29
C PHE A 177 -9.35 34.75 -1.08
N LEU A 178 -10.13 35.19 -0.09
CA LEU A 178 -11.49 34.70 0.13
C LEU A 178 -12.41 35.01 -1.06
N ALA A 179 -12.31 36.21 -1.64
CA ALA A 179 -13.07 36.59 -2.83
C ALA A 179 -12.68 35.72 -4.04
N ARG A 180 -11.38 35.50 -4.26
CA ARG A 180 -10.89 34.58 -5.30
C ARG A 180 -11.34 33.14 -5.07
N TYR A 181 -11.24 32.63 -3.84
CA TYR A 181 -11.71 31.29 -3.47
C TYR A 181 -13.21 31.14 -3.74
N ALA A 182 -14.02 32.14 -3.38
CA ALA A 182 -15.45 32.12 -3.62
C ALA A 182 -15.78 32.10 -5.13
N ALA A 183 -15.08 32.89 -5.93
CA ALA A 183 -15.31 33.01 -7.37
C ALA A 183 -14.84 31.82 -8.22
N THR A 184 -13.88 31.03 -7.73
CA THR A 184 -13.30 29.90 -8.48
C THR A 184 -14.08 28.60 -8.21
N PRO A 185 -14.41 27.80 -9.24
CA PRO A 185 -14.98 26.47 -9.05
C PRO A 185 -14.08 25.56 -8.21
N LYS A 186 -14.68 24.64 -7.45
CA LYS A 186 -13.94 23.70 -6.61
C LYS A 186 -13.83 22.35 -7.29
N LEU A 187 -12.82 21.56 -6.95
CA LEU A 187 -12.61 20.24 -7.54
C LEU A 187 -13.87 19.35 -7.42
N GLY A 188 -14.55 19.39 -6.28
CA GLY A 188 -15.77 18.61 -6.04
C GLY A 188 -16.94 18.96 -6.97
N GLU A 189 -16.97 20.17 -7.52
CA GLU A 189 -18.02 20.64 -8.44
C GLU A 189 -17.78 20.16 -9.88
N VAL A 190 -16.53 19.88 -10.24
CA VAL A 190 -16.12 19.51 -11.62
C VAL A 190 -15.77 18.03 -11.74
N SER A 191 -14.97 17.51 -10.82
CA SER A 191 -14.56 16.11 -10.79
C SER A 191 -14.30 15.66 -9.35
N PRO A 192 -15.34 15.28 -8.59
CA PRO A 192 -15.19 14.87 -7.21
C PRO A 192 -14.29 13.64 -7.09
N GLY A 193 -13.48 13.60 -6.05
CA GLY A 193 -12.67 12.43 -5.73
C GLY A 193 -13.54 11.19 -5.49
N ARG A 194 -13.09 10.05 -6.01
CA ARG A 194 -13.74 8.74 -5.87
C ARG A 194 -12.86 7.79 -5.09
N LYS A 195 -13.50 6.99 -4.23
CA LYS A 195 -12.89 5.84 -3.54
C LYS A 195 -13.19 4.58 -4.34
N GLY A 196 -12.27 3.63 -4.32
CA GLY A 196 -12.44 2.35 -4.98
C GLY A 196 -12.74 1.21 -4.02
N LEU A 197 -12.20 0.05 -4.33
CA LEU A 197 -12.45 -1.19 -3.59
C LEU A 197 -11.68 -1.27 -2.26
N THR A 198 -12.21 -2.09 -1.35
CA THR A 198 -11.54 -2.56 -0.12
C THR A 198 -11.52 -4.09 -0.12
N THR A 199 -10.36 -4.71 0.04
CA THR A 199 -10.18 -6.17 -0.12
C THR A 199 -10.18 -6.97 1.19
N GLY A 200 -10.05 -6.33 2.35
CA GLY A 200 -9.98 -6.99 3.66
C GLY A 200 -8.68 -7.76 3.94
N ASP A 201 -8.06 -8.36 2.91
CA ASP A 201 -6.76 -9.05 2.96
C ASP A 201 -5.85 -8.52 1.84
N ASN A 202 -4.69 -7.96 2.20
CA ASN A 202 -3.75 -7.49 1.19
C ASN A 202 -2.85 -8.61 0.63
N ILE A 203 -2.57 -9.64 1.44
CA ILE A 203 -1.64 -10.72 1.11
C ILE A 203 -2.30 -11.68 0.12
N GLN A 204 -3.59 -11.94 0.23
CA GLN A 204 -4.31 -12.78 -0.73
C GLN A 204 -4.42 -12.11 -2.11
N HIS A 205 -4.63 -10.78 -2.14
CA HIS A 205 -5.20 -10.13 -3.32
C HIS A 205 -4.29 -9.17 -4.09
N PHE A 206 -3.23 -8.65 -3.46
CA PHE A 206 -2.27 -7.76 -4.11
C PHE A 206 -0.91 -8.40 -4.30
N ARG A 207 -0.27 -8.11 -5.44
CA ARG A 207 1.13 -8.46 -5.70
C ARG A 207 1.90 -7.22 -6.09
N ASN A 208 3.21 -7.22 -5.84
CA ASN A 208 4.09 -6.36 -6.62
C ASN A 208 4.15 -6.88 -8.06
N PRO A 209 4.31 -6.00 -9.07
CA PRO A 209 4.34 -6.43 -10.48
C PRO A 209 5.45 -7.43 -10.79
N TRP A 210 6.56 -7.38 -10.06
CA TRP A 210 7.67 -8.32 -10.23
C TRP A 210 7.45 -9.68 -9.55
N GLU A 211 6.37 -9.89 -8.78
CA GLU A 211 6.08 -11.20 -8.18
C GLU A 211 5.38 -12.15 -9.14
N VAL A 212 4.75 -11.62 -10.19
CA VAL A 212 3.93 -12.38 -11.13
C VAL A 212 4.57 -12.44 -12.51
N ASP A 213 4.04 -13.30 -13.38
CA ASP A 213 4.43 -13.31 -14.78
C ASP A 213 3.99 -11.99 -15.44
N PRO A 214 4.91 -11.21 -16.07
CA PRO A 214 4.52 -9.99 -16.77
C PRO A 214 3.44 -10.21 -17.85
N SER A 215 3.39 -11.41 -18.45
CA SER A 215 2.40 -11.77 -19.46
C SER A 215 1.00 -12.04 -18.92
N SER A 216 0.82 -12.13 -17.59
CA SER A 216 -0.50 -12.25 -16.95
C SER A 216 -1.05 -10.92 -16.44
N ILE A 217 -0.32 -9.81 -16.63
CA ILE A 217 -0.74 -8.45 -16.27
C ILE A 217 -1.33 -7.73 -17.48
N TRP A 218 -2.57 -7.26 -17.36
CA TRP A 218 -3.17 -6.39 -18.36
C TRP A 218 -2.65 -4.96 -18.21
N LEU A 219 -1.90 -4.46 -19.20
CA LEU A 219 -1.38 -3.10 -19.21
C LEU A 219 -1.95 -2.30 -20.37
N SER A 220 -2.66 -1.21 -20.06
CA SER A 220 -3.15 -0.27 -21.07
C SER A 220 -2.89 1.18 -20.64
N ARG A 221 -2.34 1.97 -21.57
CA ARG A 221 -2.17 3.43 -21.43
C ARG A 221 -3.10 4.23 -22.33
N SER A 222 -3.99 3.55 -23.06
CA SER A 222 -4.87 4.21 -24.01
C SER A 222 -5.83 5.15 -23.28
N SER A 223 -6.02 6.34 -23.85
CA SER A 223 -7.03 7.30 -23.41
C SER A 223 -8.42 7.00 -24.00
N CYS A 224 -8.57 5.99 -24.86
CA CYS A 224 -9.85 5.66 -25.46
C CYS A 224 -10.86 5.20 -24.39
N ILE A 225 -12.04 5.84 -24.42
CA ILE A 225 -13.17 5.51 -23.56
C ILE A 225 -13.92 4.35 -24.21
N GLY A 226 -13.69 3.14 -23.71
CA GLY A 226 -14.37 1.91 -24.12
C GLY A 226 -14.35 0.88 -23.00
N THR A 227 -15.22 -0.14 -23.10
CA THR A 227 -15.21 -1.30 -22.19
C THR A 227 -13.79 -1.85 -22.07
N SER A 228 -13.34 -2.10 -20.85
CA SER A 228 -11.98 -2.60 -20.64
C SER A 228 -11.85 -4.01 -21.19
N ASP A 229 -10.88 -4.25 -22.07
CA ASP A 229 -10.46 -5.61 -22.49
C ASP A 229 -9.67 -6.34 -21.37
N ALA A 230 -9.91 -5.95 -20.12
CA ALA A 230 -9.27 -6.53 -18.93
C ALA A 230 -9.93 -7.86 -18.51
N GLU A 231 -11.07 -8.21 -19.13
CA GLU A 231 -11.71 -9.50 -18.92
C GLU A 231 -10.79 -10.66 -19.35
N GLY A 232 -10.79 -11.72 -18.56
CA GLY A 232 -9.91 -12.89 -18.79
C GLY A 232 -8.47 -12.73 -18.29
N TRP A 233 -8.04 -11.53 -17.91
CA TRP A 233 -6.72 -11.32 -17.34
C TRP A 233 -6.66 -11.68 -15.85
N GLU A 234 -5.51 -12.18 -15.43
CA GLU A 234 -5.30 -12.63 -14.06
C GLU A 234 -5.01 -11.45 -13.12
N TRP A 235 -4.20 -10.49 -13.57
CA TRP A 235 -3.77 -9.32 -12.80
C TRP A 235 -4.05 -8.04 -13.56
N VAL A 236 -4.56 -7.03 -12.84
CA VAL A 236 -4.71 -5.66 -13.37
C VAL A 236 -4.02 -4.64 -12.45
N PRO A 237 -3.56 -3.51 -12.99
CA PRO A 237 -3.06 -2.37 -12.23
C PRO A 237 -4.07 -1.89 -11.18
N VAL A 238 -3.57 -1.55 -10.01
CA VAL A 238 -4.37 -0.91 -8.94
C VAL A 238 -3.65 0.31 -8.39
N ILE A 239 -4.38 1.41 -8.31
CA ILE A 239 -3.94 2.62 -7.63
C ILE A 239 -4.11 2.39 -6.14
N LYS A 240 -3.02 2.55 -5.37
CA LYS A 240 -3.01 2.45 -3.91
C LYS A 240 -2.38 3.71 -3.32
N GLY A 241 -2.20 3.74 -2.00
CA GLY A 241 -1.41 4.79 -1.37
C GLY A 241 0.04 4.72 -1.83
N ALA A 242 0.58 5.82 -2.36
CA ALA A 242 1.96 5.91 -2.82
C ALA A 242 2.74 6.96 -2.02
N ALA A 243 3.11 6.59 -0.79
CA ALA A 243 3.79 7.48 0.15
C ALA A 243 4.99 8.19 -0.50
N GLY A 244 5.04 9.51 -0.36
CA GLY A 244 6.15 10.35 -0.82
C GLY A 244 6.30 10.53 -2.34
N ARG A 245 5.33 10.11 -3.15
CA ARG A 245 5.38 10.23 -4.62
C ARG A 245 4.45 11.34 -5.14
N SER A 246 4.84 11.96 -6.24
CA SER A 246 4.11 13.05 -6.93
C SER A 246 4.24 12.91 -8.46
N TRP A 247 3.43 13.71 -9.17
CA TRP A 247 3.40 13.88 -10.62
C TRP A 247 2.88 12.67 -11.41
N PHE A 248 3.54 11.51 -11.34
CA PHE A 248 3.10 10.30 -12.04
C PHE A 248 2.96 9.11 -11.10
N GLU A 249 1.95 8.28 -11.35
CA GLU A 249 1.73 7.02 -10.64
C GLU A 249 2.59 5.91 -11.29
N PRO A 250 3.64 5.41 -10.62
CA PRO A 250 4.29 4.18 -11.05
C PRO A 250 3.37 2.98 -10.83
N LEU A 251 3.55 1.91 -11.60
CA LEU A 251 2.87 0.65 -11.29
C LEU A 251 3.52 0.01 -10.06
N LEU A 252 2.92 0.22 -8.88
CA LEU A 252 3.43 -0.30 -7.61
C LEU A 252 2.79 -1.62 -7.18
N LYS A 253 1.52 -1.81 -7.52
CA LYS A 253 0.75 -3.00 -7.16
C LYS A 253 -0.15 -3.41 -8.32
N VAL A 254 -0.40 -4.70 -8.38
CA VAL A 254 -1.47 -5.31 -9.18
C VAL A 254 -2.42 -6.04 -8.25
N ILE A 255 -3.69 -6.14 -8.65
CA ILE A 255 -4.73 -6.87 -7.92
C ILE A 255 -5.23 -8.05 -8.76
N ARG A 256 -5.56 -9.16 -8.09
CA ARG A 256 -6.13 -10.35 -8.74
C ARG A 256 -7.49 -10.00 -9.35
N TRP A 257 -7.60 -10.13 -10.66
CA TRP A 257 -8.75 -9.74 -11.47
C TRP A 257 -9.45 -10.90 -12.17
N LYS A 258 -8.97 -12.14 -12.00
CA LYS A 258 -9.63 -13.34 -12.52
C LYS A 258 -11.15 -13.31 -12.26
N GLN A 259 -11.94 -13.56 -13.31
CA GLN A 259 -13.40 -13.43 -13.30
C GLN A 259 -13.90 -12.05 -12.81
N SER A 260 -13.25 -10.98 -13.26
CA SER A 260 -13.60 -9.58 -12.95
C SER A 260 -13.69 -9.29 -11.45
N ALA A 261 -12.75 -9.86 -10.69
CA ALA A 261 -12.69 -9.81 -9.23
C ALA A 261 -13.99 -10.26 -8.54
N ALA A 262 -14.67 -11.27 -9.11
CA ALA A 262 -15.88 -11.86 -8.54
C ALA A 262 -15.73 -12.13 -7.03
N TRP A 263 -14.58 -12.63 -6.59
CA TRP A 263 -14.27 -12.92 -5.19
C TRP A 263 -14.50 -11.73 -4.22
N ILE A 264 -14.26 -10.46 -4.62
CA ILE A 264 -14.54 -9.30 -3.73
C ILE A 264 -16.04 -9.11 -3.58
N ARG A 265 -16.75 -9.17 -4.71
CA ARG A 265 -18.21 -8.99 -4.76
C ARG A 265 -18.89 -10.08 -3.93
N ILE A 266 -18.38 -11.31 -4.03
CA ILE A 266 -18.74 -12.47 -3.23
C ILE A 266 -18.58 -12.19 -1.72
N LEU A 267 -17.43 -11.68 -1.31
CA LEU A 267 -17.16 -11.34 0.09
C LEU A 267 -18.05 -10.21 0.59
N GLN A 268 -18.24 -9.17 -0.21
CA GLN A 268 -19.14 -8.05 0.08
C GLN A 268 -20.57 -8.53 0.33
N TRP A 269 -21.05 -9.58 -0.36
CA TRP A 269 -22.40 -10.11 -0.15
C TRP A 269 -22.46 -11.13 0.99
N HIS A 270 -21.41 -11.92 1.17
CA HIS A 270 -21.36 -12.90 2.26
C HIS A 270 -21.43 -12.23 3.64
N TYR A 271 -20.74 -11.10 3.82
CA TYR A 271 -20.67 -10.35 5.07
C TYR A 271 -21.74 -9.24 5.19
N GLN A 272 -22.82 -9.32 4.41
CA GLN A 272 -23.89 -8.31 4.26
C GLN A 272 -23.50 -7.09 3.41
N GLU A 273 -24.47 -6.56 2.65
CA GLU A 273 -24.27 -5.38 1.81
C GLU A 273 -23.76 -4.21 2.67
N ASN A 274 -22.58 -3.69 2.33
CA ASN A 274 -21.85 -2.59 2.99
C ASN A 274 -20.89 -2.96 4.12
N HIS A 275 -20.46 -4.22 4.26
CA HIS A 275 -19.40 -4.55 5.20
C HIS A 275 -18.10 -3.76 4.91
N PRO A 276 -17.55 -2.97 5.86
CA PRO A 276 -16.43 -2.05 5.61
C PRO A 276 -15.13 -2.74 5.22
N ALA A 277 -14.99 -4.05 5.49
CA ALA A 277 -13.81 -4.81 5.11
C ALA A 277 -13.80 -5.27 3.64
N TYR A 278 -14.97 -5.35 2.98
CA TYR A 278 -15.08 -5.87 1.62
C TYR A 278 -16.10 -5.06 0.83
N GLN A 279 -15.62 -4.17 -0.05
CA GLN A 279 -16.48 -3.28 -0.81
C GLN A 279 -15.93 -3.08 -2.21
N VAL A 280 -16.79 -3.13 -3.21
CA VAL A 280 -16.53 -2.54 -4.54
C VAL A 280 -17.45 -1.34 -4.69
N ILE A 281 -16.86 -0.16 -4.80
CA ILE A 281 -17.57 1.11 -5.04
C ILE A 281 -16.90 1.86 -6.18
N SER A 282 -17.66 2.79 -6.77
CA SER A 282 -17.23 3.60 -7.92
C SER A 282 -16.67 2.76 -9.09
N SER A 283 -17.27 1.58 -9.37
CA SER A 283 -16.76 0.70 -10.44
C SER A 283 -16.89 1.33 -11.83
N GLU A 284 -17.75 2.32 -12.01
CA GLU A 284 -17.91 3.11 -13.24
C GLU A 284 -16.67 3.95 -13.61
N VAL A 285 -15.76 4.20 -12.65
CA VAL A 285 -14.49 4.89 -12.92
C VAL A 285 -13.29 3.94 -13.03
N PHE A 286 -13.48 2.64 -12.84
CA PHE A 286 -12.40 1.67 -13.02
C PHE A 286 -11.87 1.72 -14.45
N PHE A 287 -10.56 1.60 -14.58
CA PHE A 287 -9.84 1.67 -15.85
C PHE A 287 -9.96 3.01 -16.58
N ARG A 288 -10.47 4.07 -15.95
CA ARG A 288 -10.34 5.45 -16.46
C ARG A 288 -8.98 6.03 -16.02
N LEU A 289 -8.35 6.80 -16.90
CA LEU A 289 -7.18 7.59 -16.51
C LEU A 289 -7.64 8.80 -15.68
N GLY A 290 -6.93 9.09 -14.60
CA GLY A 290 -7.29 10.10 -13.62
C GLY A 290 -6.06 10.58 -12.86
N VAL A 291 -6.29 11.26 -11.76
CA VAL A 291 -5.23 11.76 -10.86
C VAL A 291 -5.46 11.21 -9.46
N ALA A 292 -4.52 10.37 -9.01
CA ALA A 292 -4.50 9.77 -7.69
C ALA A 292 -4.06 10.78 -6.62
N LEU A 293 -4.73 10.72 -5.47
CA LEU A 293 -4.57 11.65 -4.36
C LEU A 293 -3.75 11.02 -3.23
N ALA A 294 -2.73 11.71 -2.72
CA ALA A 294 -2.00 11.26 -1.54
C ALA A 294 -2.79 11.59 -0.27
N MET A 295 -3.60 10.64 0.19
CA MET A 295 -4.47 10.82 1.37
C MET A 295 -3.70 10.85 2.70
N ILE A 296 -2.47 10.35 2.72
CA ILE A 296 -1.60 10.33 3.91
C ILE A 296 -0.25 10.94 3.53
N GLY A 297 0.18 11.94 4.30
CA GLY A 297 1.48 12.56 4.12
C GLY A 297 1.66 13.81 4.99
N ALA A 298 2.91 14.26 5.14
CA ALA A 298 3.20 15.55 5.76
C ALA A 298 2.78 16.73 4.86
N SER A 299 2.78 16.51 3.54
CA SER A 299 2.32 17.47 2.54
C SER A 299 1.45 16.76 1.51
N PHE A 300 0.46 17.47 0.99
CA PHE A 300 -0.42 16.95 -0.05
C PHE A 300 0.31 16.85 -1.40
N THR A 301 0.11 15.74 -2.10
CA THR A 301 0.61 15.51 -3.46
C THR A 301 -0.41 14.74 -4.28
N ALA A 302 -0.25 14.80 -5.59
CA ALA A 302 -1.10 14.10 -6.54
C ALA A 302 -0.28 13.46 -7.67
N ARG A 303 -0.83 12.42 -8.30
CA ARG A 303 -0.13 11.59 -9.29
C ARG A 303 -1.05 11.22 -10.44
N GLN A 304 -0.70 11.61 -11.66
CA GLN A 304 -1.45 11.20 -12.84
C GLN A 304 -1.30 9.69 -13.06
N HIS A 305 -2.42 9.01 -13.34
CA HIS A 305 -2.42 7.58 -13.64
C HIS A 305 -1.57 7.31 -14.89
N ARG A 306 -0.61 6.38 -14.79
CA ARG A 306 0.15 5.90 -15.94
C ARG A 306 -0.57 4.80 -16.72
N TYR A 307 -1.28 3.93 -16.00
CA TYR A 307 -1.99 2.80 -16.56
C TYR A 307 -3.47 2.88 -16.18
N ARG A 308 -4.35 2.41 -17.07
CA ARG A 308 -5.76 2.13 -16.76
C ARG A 308 -5.80 1.14 -15.60
N SER A 309 -6.34 1.58 -14.47
CA SER A 309 -6.22 0.88 -13.20
C SER A 309 -7.56 0.84 -12.47
N VAL A 310 -7.73 -0.12 -11.57
CA VAL A 310 -8.76 -0.04 -10.53
C VAL A 310 -8.25 0.78 -9.35
N LEU A 311 -9.16 1.21 -8.47
CA LEU A 311 -8.81 2.03 -7.31
C LEU A 311 -8.91 1.22 -6.04
N ASP A 312 -7.96 1.34 -5.13
CA ASP A 312 -8.08 0.93 -3.73
C ASP A 312 -8.66 2.07 -2.87
N SER A 313 -9.12 1.77 -1.66
CA SER A 313 -9.57 2.78 -0.70
C SER A 313 -8.52 3.87 -0.43
N MET A 314 -7.24 3.51 -0.40
CA MET A 314 -6.11 4.44 -0.20
C MET A 314 -5.58 5.03 -1.51
N GLY A 315 -6.10 4.60 -2.66
CA GLY A 315 -5.79 5.11 -4.00
C GLY A 315 -6.92 5.96 -4.54
N SER A 316 -7.56 6.79 -3.69
CA SER A 316 -8.64 7.68 -4.13
C SER A 316 -8.16 8.60 -5.25
N SER A 317 -9.00 8.81 -6.27
CA SER A 317 -8.63 9.56 -7.47
C SER A 317 -9.74 10.48 -7.94
N THR A 318 -9.37 11.56 -8.63
CA THR A 318 -10.28 12.41 -9.42
C THR A 318 -10.11 12.10 -10.91
N PHE A 319 -11.14 12.37 -11.72
CA PHE A 319 -11.20 12.04 -13.15
C PHE A 319 -11.57 13.29 -13.97
N PRO A 320 -10.73 14.33 -13.98
CA PRO A 320 -11.01 15.58 -14.69
C PRO A 320 -10.84 15.40 -16.20
N GLY A 321 -11.51 16.26 -16.98
CA GLY A 321 -11.36 16.26 -18.44
C GLY A 321 -9.95 16.66 -18.90
N ASP A 322 -9.27 17.49 -18.12
CA ASP A 322 -7.88 17.91 -18.35
C ASP A 322 -7.00 17.37 -17.22
N LEU A 323 -6.29 16.28 -17.50
CA LEU A 323 -5.41 15.61 -16.54
C LEU A 323 -4.17 16.45 -16.23
N ALA A 324 -3.64 17.17 -17.22
CA ALA A 324 -2.42 17.94 -17.07
C ALA A 324 -2.65 19.13 -16.14
N GLN A 325 -3.73 19.87 -16.35
CA GLN A 325 -4.15 20.93 -15.44
C GLN A 325 -4.34 20.42 -14.02
N ALA A 326 -5.06 19.31 -13.85
CA ALA A 326 -5.35 18.77 -12.53
C ALA A 326 -4.10 18.33 -11.77
N VAL A 327 -3.19 17.58 -12.41
CA VAL A 327 -1.99 17.10 -11.72
C VAL A 327 -1.02 18.23 -11.39
N CYS A 328 -0.88 19.24 -12.26
CA CYS A 328 -0.09 20.43 -11.99
C CYS A 328 -0.70 21.24 -10.84
N LEU A 329 -1.99 21.53 -10.90
CA LEU A 329 -2.70 22.28 -9.86
C LEU A 329 -2.57 21.61 -8.49
N LEU A 330 -2.86 20.32 -8.41
CA LEU A 330 -2.86 19.57 -7.16
C LEU A 330 -1.46 19.42 -6.55
N ASN A 331 -0.39 19.62 -7.33
CA ASN A 331 0.99 19.67 -6.84
C ASN A 331 1.53 21.11 -6.67
N SER A 332 0.75 22.15 -6.95
CA SER A 332 1.16 23.53 -6.69
C SER A 332 1.36 23.78 -5.19
N SER A 333 2.28 24.68 -4.85
CA SER A 333 2.47 25.12 -3.46
C SER A 333 1.22 25.78 -2.90
N LEU A 334 0.43 26.45 -3.75
CA LEU A 334 -0.85 27.04 -3.36
C LEU A 334 -1.89 25.97 -2.99
N ALA A 335 -2.02 24.89 -3.77
CA ALA A 335 -2.92 23.80 -3.42
C ALA A 335 -2.52 23.13 -2.09
N ARG A 336 -1.21 22.97 -1.84
CA ARG A 336 -0.71 22.47 -0.55
C ARG A 336 -1.07 23.41 0.60
N GLU A 337 -0.85 24.70 0.45
CA GLU A 337 -1.21 25.68 1.47
C GLU A 337 -2.72 25.69 1.76
N VAL A 338 -3.55 25.55 0.71
CA VAL A 338 -5.00 25.43 0.88
C VAL A 338 -5.34 24.14 1.63
N MET A 339 -4.79 22.99 1.23
CA MET A 339 -5.03 21.71 1.92
C MET A 339 -4.61 21.75 3.39
N GLU A 340 -3.43 22.28 3.69
CA GLU A 340 -2.94 22.42 5.06
C GLU A 340 -3.80 23.41 5.88
N SER A 341 -4.42 24.39 5.23
CA SER A 341 -5.35 25.32 5.88
C SER A 341 -6.71 24.69 6.17
N LEU A 342 -7.20 23.83 5.27
CA LEU A 342 -8.49 23.15 5.42
C LEU A 342 -8.40 21.95 6.36
N ASN A 343 -7.28 21.24 6.34
CA ASN A 343 -6.99 20.09 7.20
C ASN A 343 -5.49 20.10 7.59
N PRO A 344 -5.14 20.68 8.76
CA PRO A 344 -3.75 20.75 9.24
C PRO A 344 -3.23 19.44 9.85
N THR A 345 -3.88 18.31 9.54
CA THR A 345 -3.44 16.97 9.99
C THR A 345 -2.72 16.24 8.85
N VAL A 346 -2.14 15.07 9.15
CA VAL A 346 -1.44 14.24 8.14
C VAL A 346 -2.37 13.36 7.30
N HIS A 347 -3.68 13.37 7.58
CA HIS A 347 -4.66 12.47 6.98
C HIS A 347 -5.74 13.28 6.26
N PHE A 348 -5.50 13.55 4.98
CA PHE A 348 -6.43 14.23 4.10
C PHE A 348 -7.63 13.33 3.78
N GLN A 349 -8.83 13.89 3.68
CA GLN A 349 -10.03 13.19 3.22
C GLN A 349 -10.44 13.64 1.83
N VAL A 350 -11.19 12.79 1.11
CA VAL A 350 -11.71 13.14 -0.22
C VAL A 350 -12.54 14.42 -0.13
N GLY A 351 -13.31 14.60 0.94
CA GLY A 351 -14.06 15.82 1.21
C GLY A 351 -13.18 17.07 1.37
N ASP A 352 -11.94 16.94 1.88
CA ASP A 352 -11.00 18.06 1.96
C ASP A 352 -10.49 18.43 0.57
N VAL A 353 -10.09 17.42 -0.21
CA VAL A 353 -9.55 17.60 -1.57
C VAL A 353 -10.61 18.20 -2.51
N ASN A 354 -11.87 17.80 -2.35
CA ASN A 354 -13.00 18.34 -3.11
C ASN A 354 -13.22 19.85 -2.90
N ARG A 355 -12.65 20.44 -1.83
CA ARG A 355 -12.75 21.88 -1.52
C ARG A 355 -11.61 22.70 -2.12
N LEU A 356 -10.68 22.09 -2.86
CA LEU A 356 -9.59 22.80 -3.53
C LEU A 356 -10.13 23.66 -4.69
N PRO A 357 -9.75 24.95 -4.75
CA PRO A 357 -10.13 25.83 -5.85
C PRO A 357 -9.31 25.49 -7.12
N LEU A 358 -9.97 25.50 -8.27
CA LEU A 358 -9.38 25.18 -9.56
C LEU A 358 -8.66 26.38 -10.20
N PHE A 359 -7.62 26.91 -9.55
CA PHE A 359 -6.77 27.95 -10.12
C PHE A 359 -5.95 27.40 -11.31
N PRO A 360 -6.07 27.98 -12.52
CA PRO A 360 -5.45 27.43 -13.72
C PRO A 360 -3.91 27.52 -13.66
N ILE A 361 -3.23 26.51 -14.20
CA ILE A 361 -1.78 26.50 -14.35
C ILE A 361 -1.42 26.73 -15.81
N GLU A 362 -0.65 27.79 -16.08
CA GLU A 362 -0.16 28.09 -17.42
C GLU A 362 0.80 26.99 -17.91
N SER A 363 0.65 26.58 -19.17
CA SER A 363 1.50 25.56 -19.83
C SER A 363 1.50 24.19 -19.15
N ALA A 364 0.41 23.80 -18.48
CA ALA A 364 0.29 22.51 -17.81
C ALA A 364 0.59 21.32 -18.74
N ASP A 365 0.06 21.33 -19.97
CA ASP A 365 0.33 20.29 -20.98
C ASP A 365 1.82 20.15 -21.30
N GLU A 366 2.53 21.26 -21.47
CA GLU A 366 3.97 21.25 -21.78
C GLU A 366 4.81 20.75 -20.58
N ILE A 367 4.43 21.14 -19.36
CA ILE A 367 5.06 20.66 -18.12
C ILE A 367 4.92 19.14 -18.03
N VAL A 368 3.69 18.64 -18.20
CA VAL A 368 3.38 17.21 -18.07
C VAL A 368 4.02 16.40 -19.19
N ALA A 369 4.04 16.90 -20.43
CA ALA A 369 4.72 16.23 -21.54
C ALA A 369 6.23 16.03 -21.28
N ARG A 370 6.91 17.06 -20.75
CA ARG A 370 8.34 16.95 -20.37
C ARG A 370 8.55 15.95 -19.22
N LEU A 371 7.67 15.98 -18.22
CA LEU A 371 7.72 15.04 -17.11
C LEU A 371 7.45 13.60 -17.58
N GLU A 372 6.55 13.37 -18.52
CA GLU A 372 6.23 12.03 -19.02
C GLU A 372 7.44 11.37 -19.69
N VAL A 373 8.22 12.15 -20.46
CA VAL A 373 9.47 11.67 -21.07
C VAL A 373 10.49 11.31 -19.98
N ALA A 374 10.73 12.20 -19.02
CA ALA A 374 11.66 11.96 -17.92
C ALA A 374 11.24 10.77 -17.04
N PHE A 375 9.94 10.62 -16.78
CA PHE A 375 9.40 9.50 -16.00
C PHE A 375 9.49 8.18 -16.77
N THR A 376 9.27 8.20 -18.08
CA THR A 376 9.41 7.00 -18.93
C THR A 376 10.86 6.52 -18.99
N GLU A 377 11.83 7.43 -19.09
CA GLU A 377 13.26 7.08 -18.96
C GLU A 377 13.56 6.50 -17.58
N HIS A 378 13.02 7.10 -16.51
CA HIS A 378 13.20 6.61 -15.15
C HIS A 378 12.67 5.19 -14.95
N GLU A 379 11.45 4.91 -15.42
CA GLU A 379 10.83 3.59 -15.33
C GLU A 379 11.59 2.55 -16.16
N ALA A 380 12.13 2.94 -17.32
CA ALA A 380 12.98 2.06 -18.13
C ALA A 380 14.31 1.69 -17.44
N HIS A 381 14.77 2.48 -16.47
CA HIS A 381 16.00 2.24 -15.72
C HIS A 381 15.78 1.67 -14.30
N ARG A 382 14.52 1.52 -13.87
CA ARG A 382 14.16 1.00 -12.55
C ARG A 382 13.85 -0.49 -12.63
N GLU A 383 14.71 -1.34 -12.07
CA GLU A 383 14.62 -2.81 -12.15
C GLU A 383 13.27 -3.40 -11.68
N THR A 384 12.59 -2.72 -10.74
CA THR A 384 11.28 -3.10 -10.22
C THR A 384 10.10 -2.59 -11.06
N SER A 385 10.36 -1.91 -12.17
CA SER A 385 9.32 -1.46 -13.11
C SER A 385 9.02 -2.55 -14.15
N VAL A 386 7.77 -2.58 -14.60
CA VAL A 386 7.37 -3.39 -15.77
C VAL A 386 7.93 -2.86 -17.09
N GLU A 387 8.53 -1.67 -17.08
CA GLU A 387 9.15 -1.03 -18.25
C GLU A 387 10.66 -1.20 -18.30
N PHE A 388 11.23 -1.87 -17.30
CA PHE A 388 12.66 -1.97 -17.14
C PHE A 388 13.34 -2.58 -18.37
N ARG A 389 14.38 -1.89 -18.83
CA ARG A 389 15.22 -2.29 -19.97
C ARG A 389 16.64 -2.63 -19.55
N GLN A 390 17.25 -1.75 -18.76
CA GLN A 390 18.61 -1.87 -18.26
C GLN A 390 18.87 -0.80 -17.19
N PRO A 391 19.89 -0.92 -16.35
CA PRO A 391 20.33 0.19 -15.51
C PRO A 391 20.84 1.36 -16.37
N GLY A 392 20.44 2.58 -16.03
CA GLY A 392 20.84 3.77 -16.76
C GLY A 392 20.62 5.07 -15.98
N PRO A 393 21.14 6.20 -16.48
CA PRO A 393 20.96 7.49 -15.85
C PRO A 393 19.49 7.91 -15.82
N SER A 394 19.08 8.67 -14.82
CA SER A 394 17.72 9.22 -14.74
C SER A 394 17.73 10.67 -14.29
N CYS A 395 17.00 11.53 -14.99
CA CYS A 395 16.78 12.92 -14.61
C CYS A 395 15.53 13.14 -13.73
N TRP A 396 14.84 12.10 -13.29
CA TRP A 396 13.51 12.22 -12.65
C TRP A 396 13.48 13.10 -11.39
N THR A 397 14.48 13.01 -10.52
CA THR A 397 14.56 13.88 -9.33
C THR A 397 14.68 15.36 -9.73
N TRP A 398 15.50 15.65 -10.74
CA TRP A 398 15.64 17.02 -11.27
C TRP A 398 14.35 17.48 -11.95
N ALA A 399 13.73 16.62 -12.76
CA ALA A 399 12.49 16.93 -13.48
C ALA A 399 11.34 17.29 -12.53
N GLN A 400 11.19 16.57 -11.41
CA GLN A 400 10.20 16.91 -10.38
C GLN A 400 10.46 18.28 -9.75
N ALA A 401 11.72 18.64 -9.49
CA ALA A 401 12.08 19.95 -8.97
C ALA A 401 11.82 21.06 -10.00
N TRP A 402 12.17 20.82 -11.27
CA TRP A 402 11.85 21.72 -12.38
C TRP A 402 10.33 21.93 -12.50
N ALA A 403 9.55 20.86 -12.44
CA ALA A 403 8.09 20.95 -12.53
C ALA A 403 7.48 21.74 -11.37
N GLN A 404 8.02 21.58 -10.16
CA GLN A 404 7.58 22.40 -9.04
C GLN A 404 7.82 23.89 -9.31
N GLN A 405 9.02 24.25 -9.78
CA GLN A 405 9.34 25.63 -10.15
C GLN A 405 8.47 26.14 -11.30
N ALA A 406 8.20 25.29 -12.29
CA ALA A 406 7.37 25.63 -13.43
C ALA A 406 5.91 25.88 -13.02
N VAL A 407 5.33 25.04 -12.15
CA VAL A 407 3.96 25.20 -11.66
C VAL A 407 3.81 26.41 -10.76
N ASP A 408 4.79 26.69 -9.89
CA ASP A 408 4.71 27.79 -8.91
C ASP A 408 5.25 29.13 -9.43
N ARG A 409 5.54 29.23 -10.73
CA ARG A 409 6.07 30.46 -11.33
C ARG A 409 5.03 31.60 -11.29
N PRO A 410 5.47 32.87 -11.26
CA PRO A 410 4.55 34.00 -11.38
C PRO A 410 3.72 33.93 -12.67
N ALA A 411 2.47 34.37 -12.61
CA ALA A 411 1.58 34.42 -13.77
C ALA A 411 2.22 35.24 -14.92
N GLY A 412 2.14 34.73 -16.15
CA GLY A 412 2.77 35.30 -17.33
C GLY A 412 4.29 35.12 -17.44
N ALA A 413 4.96 34.52 -16.46
CA ALA A 413 6.39 34.22 -16.57
C ALA A 413 6.63 33.03 -17.53
N PRO A 414 7.71 33.05 -18.33
CA PRO A 414 8.06 31.93 -19.20
C PRO A 414 8.41 30.69 -18.36
N LEU A 415 8.30 29.51 -18.98
CA LEU A 415 8.77 28.26 -18.36
C LEU A 415 10.27 28.35 -18.05
N PRO A 416 10.73 27.81 -16.90
CA PRO A 416 12.15 27.68 -16.63
C PRO A 416 12.85 26.84 -17.72
N PRO A 417 14.13 27.13 -18.03
CA PRO A 417 14.87 26.36 -19.03
C PRO A 417 14.91 24.87 -18.67
N TRP A 418 14.84 24.00 -19.68
CA TRP A 418 14.90 22.55 -19.49
C TRP A 418 16.33 22.04 -19.68
N GLU A 419 17.07 21.97 -18.57
CA GLU A 419 18.47 21.56 -18.53
C GLU A 419 18.66 20.36 -17.58
N PRO A 420 18.30 19.14 -18.02
CA PRO A 420 18.16 17.99 -17.12
C PRO A 420 19.50 17.51 -16.55
N VAL A 421 19.55 17.40 -15.21
CA VAL A 421 20.67 16.79 -14.50
C VAL A 421 20.37 15.32 -14.24
N HIS A 422 21.23 14.45 -14.77
CA HIS A 422 21.05 13.00 -14.69
C HIS A 422 21.81 12.41 -13.51
N THR A 423 21.10 11.63 -12.69
CA THR A 423 21.70 10.79 -11.65
C THR A 423 22.07 9.45 -12.27
N GLN A 424 23.33 9.04 -12.15
CA GLN A 424 23.82 7.76 -12.70
C GLN A 424 23.25 6.57 -11.91
N ALA A 425 23.07 5.44 -12.60
CA ALA A 425 22.75 4.17 -11.95
C ALA A 425 23.85 3.78 -10.95
N THR A 426 23.46 3.09 -9.88
CA THR A 426 24.42 2.66 -8.86
C THR A 426 25.24 1.47 -9.39
N PRO A 427 26.49 1.28 -8.92
CA PRO A 427 27.29 0.10 -9.28
C PRO A 427 26.55 -1.23 -9.07
N LEU A 428 25.70 -1.29 -8.04
CA LEU A 428 24.89 -2.45 -7.70
C LEU A 428 23.77 -2.73 -8.71
N ASP A 429 23.18 -1.71 -9.33
CA ASP A 429 22.14 -1.89 -10.34
C ASP A 429 22.68 -2.67 -11.54
N HIS A 430 23.92 -2.37 -11.96
CA HIS A 430 24.61 -3.10 -13.02
C HIS A 430 24.87 -4.57 -12.66
N LEU A 431 25.26 -4.86 -11.41
CA LEU A 431 25.49 -6.22 -10.96
C LEU A 431 24.17 -7.02 -10.87
N SER A 432 23.10 -6.43 -10.33
CA SER A 432 21.77 -7.05 -10.23
C SER A 432 21.20 -7.37 -11.60
N PHE A 433 21.34 -6.42 -12.54
CA PHE A 433 20.96 -6.63 -13.94
C PHE A 433 21.75 -7.77 -14.58
N ALA A 434 23.08 -7.79 -14.45
CA ALA A 434 23.91 -8.84 -15.02
C ALA A 434 23.57 -10.23 -14.45
N LEU A 435 23.24 -10.32 -13.16
CA LEU A 435 22.74 -11.56 -12.56
C LEU A 435 21.40 -11.98 -13.18
N GLY A 436 20.49 -11.03 -13.40
CA GLY A 436 19.22 -11.30 -14.06
C GLY A 436 19.37 -11.70 -15.53
N VAL A 437 20.39 -11.20 -16.24
CA VAL A 437 20.74 -11.68 -17.59
C VAL A 437 21.22 -13.14 -17.53
N ALA A 438 22.15 -13.45 -16.63
CA ALA A 438 22.67 -14.81 -16.47
C ALA A 438 21.57 -15.81 -16.08
N LEU A 439 20.61 -15.41 -15.24
CA LEU A 439 19.46 -16.24 -14.84
C LEU A 439 18.30 -16.22 -15.86
N GLY A 440 18.44 -15.48 -16.98
CA GLY A 440 17.44 -15.42 -18.04
C GLY A 440 16.16 -14.66 -17.67
N ARG A 441 16.20 -13.78 -16.66
CA ARG A 441 15.10 -12.85 -16.33
C ARG A 441 15.12 -11.64 -17.24
N PHE A 442 16.30 -11.09 -17.49
CA PHE A 442 16.49 -9.93 -18.37
C PHE A 442 17.19 -10.34 -19.66
N GLY A 443 16.94 -9.61 -20.73
CA GLY A 443 17.64 -9.73 -21.99
C GLY A 443 18.94 -8.91 -22.01
N ALA A 444 19.56 -8.86 -23.18
CA ALA A 444 20.72 -8.01 -23.40
C ALA A 444 20.39 -6.52 -23.11
N PRO A 445 21.40 -5.65 -22.87
CA PRO A 445 21.19 -4.23 -22.65
C PRO A 445 20.20 -3.61 -23.66
N GLY A 446 19.07 -3.10 -23.15
CA GLY A 446 17.99 -2.49 -23.95
C GLY A 446 16.77 -3.38 -24.21
N GLU A 447 16.90 -4.71 -24.07
CA GLU A 447 15.79 -5.66 -24.29
C GLU A 447 14.82 -5.72 -23.11
N GLY A 448 15.34 -5.62 -21.87
CA GLY A 448 14.52 -5.58 -20.67
C GLY A 448 13.98 -6.93 -20.20
N LEU A 449 12.75 -6.92 -19.68
CA LEU A 449 12.08 -8.09 -19.11
C LEU A 449 11.75 -9.12 -20.19
N LEU A 450 12.13 -10.39 -19.95
CA LEU A 450 11.82 -11.49 -20.85
C LEU A 450 10.72 -12.39 -20.30
N ASN A 451 9.77 -12.76 -21.15
CA ASN A 451 8.78 -13.80 -20.83
C ASN A 451 9.41 -15.20 -20.87
N GLN A 452 10.37 -15.43 -21.76
CA GLN A 452 11.08 -16.71 -21.90
C GLN A 452 12.60 -16.49 -21.77
N ALA A 453 13.31 -17.43 -21.14
CA ALA A 453 14.76 -17.34 -21.03
C ALA A 453 15.43 -17.56 -22.41
N PRO A 454 16.44 -16.76 -22.77
CA PRO A 454 17.19 -16.97 -24.00
C PRO A 454 18.12 -18.17 -23.85
N ALA A 455 18.51 -18.79 -24.97
CA ALA A 455 19.45 -19.92 -24.96
C ALA A 455 20.85 -19.56 -24.41
N SER A 456 21.17 -18.26 -24.36
CA SER A 456 22.41 -17.73 -23.78
C SER A 456 22.40 -17.66 -22.25
N ALA A 457 21.24 -17.84 -21.60
CA ALA A 457 21.12 -17.85 -20.15
C ALA A 457 21.56 -19.19 -19.54
N LEU A 458 21.75 -19.21 -18.23
CA LEU A 458 22.01 -20.45 -17.48
C LEU A 458 20.85 -21.43 -17.65
N PRO A 459 21.14 -22.72 -17.90
CA PRO A 459 20.13 -23.76 -17.94
C PRO A 459 19.22 -23.70 -16.71
N HIS A 460 17.92 -23.72 -16.97
CA HIS A 460 16.88 -23.71 -15.94
C HIS A 460 16.88 -22.51 -14.99
N GLY A 461 17.66 -21.46 -15.27
CA GLY A 461 17.75 -20.26 -14.42
C GLY A 461 18.35 -20.56 -13.05
N ILE A 462 19.35 -21.44 -12.98
CA ILE A 462 20.06 -21.82 -11.75
C ILE A 462 21.51 -21.37 -11.82
N LEU A 463 21.93 -20.51 -10.89
CA LEU A 463 23.33 -20.18 -10.62
C LEU A 463 23.76 -20.88 -9.33
N PHE A 464 24.48 -22.00 -9.46
CA PHE A 464 25.07 -22.74 -8.34
C PHE A 464 26.48 -22.22 -8.03
N LEU A 465 26.76 -21.96 -6.76
CA LEU A 465 28.03 -21.47 -6.25
C LEU A 465 28.58 -22.43 -5.19
N ALA A 466 29.86 -22.80 -5.29
CA ALA A 466 30.53 -23.70 -4.35
C ALA A 466 31.84 -23.11 -3.81
N ASN A 467 32.03 -23.06 -2.50
CA ASN A 467 33.21 -22.48 -1.85
C ASN A 467 34.40 -23.45 -1.80
N THR A 468 34.82 -23.96 -2.95
CA THR A 468 35.97 -24.87 -3.05
C THR A 468 36.41 -25.01 -4.49
N ASP A 469 37.72 -24.93 -4.74
CA ASP A 469 38.30 -25.14 -6.07
C ASP A 469 38.05 -26.57 -6.61
N GLY A 470 37.76 -27.49 -5.69
CA GLY A 470 37.43 -28.88 -6.00
C GLY A 470 36.09 -29.04 -6.72
N VAL A 471 35.21 -28.02 -6.78
CA VAL A 471 33.90 -28.09 -7.46
C VAL A 471 33.78 -26.96 -8.47
N THR A 472 33.53 -27.30 -9.73
CA THR A 472 33.25 -26.30 -10.78
C THR A 472 31.82 -25.80 -10.60
N ASP A 473 31.68 -24.51 -10.41
CA ASP A 473 30.39 -23.86 -10.19
C ASP A 473 29.92 -23.08 -11.45
N SER A 474 28.70 -22.54 -11.38
CA SER A 474 28.06 -21.89 -12.51
C SER A 474 28.74 -20.58 -12.95
N LEU A 475 29.63 -19.97 -12.16
CA LEU A 475 30.34 -18.75 -12.58
C LEU A 475 31.31 -19.01 -13.74
N ALA A 476 31.72 -20.26 -13.96
CA ALA A 476 32.55 -20.63 -15.11
C ALA A 476 31.75 -20.72 -16.42
N HIS A 477 30.41 -20.73 -16.37
CA HIS A 477 29.57 -20.85 -17.56
C HIS A 477 29.61 -19.55 -18.40
N PRO A 478 29.62 -19.62 -19.75
CA PRO A 478 29.66 -18.43 -20.61
C PRO A 478 28.55 -17.40 -20.37
N ALA A 479 27.36 -17.87 -19.93
CA ALA A 479 26.24 -17.02 -19.55
C ALA A 479 26.56 -16.01 -18.42
N CYS A 480 27.59 -16.29 -17.61
CA CYS A 480 28.03 -15.44 -16.51
C CYS A 480 29.07 -14.39 -16.93
N ALA A 481 29.47 -14.32 -18.21
CA ALA A 481 30.42 -13.30 -18.68
C ALA A 481 29.97 -11.86 -18.35
N PRO A 482 28.70 -11.45 -18.57
CA PRO A 482 28.24 -10.12 -18.17
C PRO A 482 28.34 -9.86 -16.67
N LEU A 483 28.20 -10.91 -15.85
CA LEU A 483 28.30 -10.81 -14.39
C LEU A 483 29.75 -10.58 -13.94
N HIS A 484 30.72 -11.23 -14.59
CA HIS A 484 32.14 -10.98 -14.37
C HIS A 484 32.53 -9.57 -14.82
N ASP A 485 32.07 -9.13 -15.99
CA ASP A 485 32.36 -7.78 -16.52
C ASP A 485 31.81 -6.69 -15.59
N ALA A 486 30.56 -6.87 -15.12
CA ALA A 486 29.96 -5.99 -14.13
C ALA A 486 30.78 -5.96 -12.83
N TRP A 487 31.22 -7.12 -12.34
CA TRP A 487 32.05 -7.18 -11.14
C TRP A 487 33.43 -6.55 -11.32
N ALA A 488 34.09 -6.76 -12.46
CA ALA A 488 35.37 -6.13 -12.76
C ALA A 488 35.26 -4.59 -12.76
N THR A 489 34.15 -4.06 -13.28
CA THR A 489 33.90 -2.61 -13.40
C THR A 489 33.42 -1.97 -12.09
N HIS A 490 32.65 -2.70 -11.30
CA HIS A 490 31.88 -2.15 -10.18
C HIS A 490 32.21 -2.78 -8.81
N GLY A 491 32.78 -3.98 -8.77
CA GLY A 491 33.00 -4.78 -7.55
C GLY A 491 33.81 -4.05 -6.48
N ALA A 492 34.85 -3.31 -6.88
CA ALA A 492 35.65 -2.50 -5.93
C ALA A 492 34.84 -1.41 -5.21
N ARG A 493 33.74 -0.93 -5.82
CA ARG A 493 32.81 0.05 -5.21
C ARG A 493 31.67 -0.62 -4.44
N ILE A 494 31.32 -1.86 -4.79
CA ILE A 494 30.25 -2.64 -4.14
C ILE A 494 30.78 -3.29 -2.85
N ALA A 495 31.86 -4.07 -2.96
CA ALA A 495 32.45 -4.80 -1.85
C ALA A 495 33.99 -4.86 -2.01
N PRO A 496 34.73 -3.83 -1.56
CA PRO A 496 36.16 -3.67 -1.83
C PRO A 496 37.08 -4.82 -1.38
N LYS A 497 36.61 -5.66 -0.45
CA LYS A 497 37.38 -6.74 0.17
C LYS A 497 36.85 -8.13 -0.15
N ALA A 498 35.84 -8.23 -1.01
CA ALA A 498 35.22 -9.51 -1.37
C ALA A 498 35.47 -9.82 -2.85
N THR A 499 35.50 -11.10 -3.17
CA THR A 499 35.33 -11.57 -4.54
C THR A 499 33.85 -11.57 -4.93
N LEU A 500 33.55 -11.66 -6.24
CA LEU A 500 32.18 -11.84 -6.74
C LEU A 500 31.50 -13.02 -6.05
N HIS A 501 32.24 -14.12 -5.92
CA HIS A 501 31.78 -15.37 -5.35
C HIS A 501 31.42 -15.25 -3.87
N GLU A 502 32.29 -14.64 -3.07
CA GLU A 502 32.03 -14.39 -1.65
C GLU A 502 30.84 -13.46 -1.44
N TYR A 503 30.73 -12.42 -2.28
CA TYR A 503 29.65 -11.45 -2.18
C TYR A 503 28.29 -12.05 -2.54
N LEU A 504 28.20 -12.83 -3.62
CA LEU A 504 26.97 -13.51 -4.04
C LEU A 504 26.57 -14.64 -3.07
N ARG A 505 27.51 -15.35 -2.44
CA ARG A 505 27.16 -16.35 -1.39
C ARG A 505 26.77 -15.69 -0.07
N GLY A 506 27.30 -14.51 0.22
CA GLY A 506 27.15 -13.84 1.50
C GLY A 506 26.14 -12.69 1.50
N LYS A 507 26.60 -11.49 1.10
CA LYS A 507 25.94 -10.23 1.42
C LYS A 507 24.86 -9.81 0.42
N PHE A 508 24.99 -10.19 -0.84
CA PHE A 508 24.10 -9.74 -1.92
C PHE A 508 22.60 -9.90 -1.60
N PHE A 509 22.20 -11.03 -0.99
CA PHE A 509 20.78 -11.24 -0.67
C PHE A 509 20.24 -10.23 0.35
N ALA A 510 20.86 -10.18 1.53
CA ALA A 510 20.32 -9.45 2.68
C ALA A 510 20.57 -7.94 2.58
N ASP A 511 21.73 -7.55 2.06
CA ASP A 511 22.13 -6.15 2.00
C ASP A 511 21.41 -5.42 0.85
N ASP A 512 21.06 -6.14 -0.23
CA ASP A 512 20.66 -5.53 -1.49
C ASP A 512 19.36 -6.13 -2.07
N HIS A 513 19.38 -7.40 -2.48
CA HIS A 513 18.27 -8.02 -3.23
C HIS A 513 16.95 -7.99 -2.46
N LEU A 514 16.98 -8.34 -1.17
CA LEU A 514 15.79 -8.39 -0.32
C LEU A 514 15.17 -6.99 -0.12
N LYS A 515 15.99 -5.94 -0.06
CA LYS A 515 15.53 -4.55 0.11
C LYS A 515 14.96 -3.99 -1.19
N ARG A 516 15.66 -4.20 -2.31
CA ARG A 516 15.24 -3.76 -3.66
C ARG A 516 13.83 -4.21 -3.99
N TYR A 517 13.50 -5.44 -3.61
CA TYR A 517 12.23 -6.07 -3.90
C TYR A 517 11.25 -6.09 -2.71
N GLU A 518 11.38 -5.17 -1.76
CA GLU A 518 10.44 -5.00 -0.63
C GLU A 518 10.09 -6.30 0.13
N LYS A 519 11.09 -7.14 0.41
CA LYS A 519 10.91 -8.48 1.02
C LYS A 519 10.02 -9.43 0.19
N ARG A 520 10.00 -9.23 -1.13
CA ARG A 520 9.39 -10.09 -2.16
C ARG A 520 10.43 -10.37 -3.27
N PRO A 521 11.57 -11.00 -2.92
CA PRO A 521 12.69 -11.15 -3.84
C PRO A 521 12.37 -12.05 -5.03
N ILE A 522 12.95 -11.73 -6.20
CA ILE A 522 12.77 -12.52 -7.44
C ILE A 522 13.79 -13.65 -7.63
N TYR A 523 14.74 -13.77 -6.69
CA TYR A 523 15.77 -14.82 -6.68
C TYR A 523 15.81 -15.44 -5.29
N PHE A 524 15.75 -16.76 -5.23
CA PHE A 524 15.84 -17.53 -3.99
C PHE A 524 17.24 -18.13 -3.85
N PRO A 525 18.01 -17.77 -2.81
CA PRO A 525 19.32 -18.34 -2.54
C PRO A 525 19.19 -19.60 -1.65
N LEU A 526 18.86 -20.74 -2.25
CA LEU A 526 18.81 -22.01 -1.52
C LEU A 526 20.23 -22.33 -1.06
N SER A 527 20.46 -22.42 0.25
CA SER A 527 21.81 -22.43 0.81
C SER A 527 22.03 -23.58 1.78
N SER A 528 23.26 -24.09 1.79
CA SER A 528 23.77 -24.90 2.90
C SER A 528 23.92 -24.05 4.17
N GLU A 529 24.05 -24.70 5.34
CA GLU A 529 24.06 -24.03 6.64
C GLU A 529 25.15 -22.95 6.75
N LYS A 530 26.37 -23.22 6.27
CA LYS A 530 27.49 -22.28 6.29
C LYS A 530 27.62 -21.49 5.00
N LYS A 531 26.67 -21.62 4.06
CA LYS A 531 26.67 -20.94 2.75
C LYS A 531 27.90 -21.26 1.91
N ASN A 532 28.49 -22.43 2.13
CA ASN A 532 29.53 -22.94 1.24
C ASN A 532 28.94 -23.36 -0.11
N PHE A 533 27.68 -23.78 -0.13
CA PHE A 533 26.93 -24.09 -1.34
C PHE A 533 25.67 -23.23 -1.40
N VAL A 534 25.52 -22.45 -2.48
CA VAL A 534 24.36 -21.57 -2.68
C VAL A 534 23.85 -21.71 -4.10
N ALA A 535 22.57 -22.04 -4.26
CA ALA A 535 21.87 -22.08 -5.53
C ALA A 535 20.93 -20.87 -5.62
N TRP A 536 21.26 -19.92 -6.49
CA TRP A 536 20.40 -18.80 -6.85
C TRP A 536 19.43 -19.21 -7.95
N ILE A 537 18.15 -19.17 -7.65
CA ILE A 537 17.10 -19.62 -8.56
C ILE A 537 16.11 -18.49 -8.80
N SER A 538 15.82 -18.20 -10.07
CA SER A 538 14.78 -17.22 -10.42
C SER A 538 13.38 -17.78 -10.23
N ILE A 539 12.52 -17.03 -9.53
CA ILE A 539 11.10 -17.41 -9.37
C ILE A 539 10.36 -17.46 -10.72
N HIS A 540 10.79 -16.66 -11.70
CA HIS A 540 10.20 -16.60 -13.05
C HIS A 540 10.69 -17.72 -13.97
N ARG A 541 11.67 -18.50 -13.52
CA ARG A 541 12.20 -19.68 -14.23
C ARG A 541 11.97 -20.96 -13.43
N TRP A 542 11.25 -20.84 -12.32
CA TRP A 542 10.85 -21.97 -11.51
C TRP A 542 9.90 -22.87 -12.29
N ARG A 543 10.14 -24.17 -12.21
CA ARG A 543 9.31 -25.23 -12.77
C ARG A 543 9.07 -26.28 -11.69
N ASP A 544 8.10 -27.16 -11.92
CA ASP A 544 7.79 -28.26 -11.00
C ASP A 544 9.02 -29.15 -10.72
N ASP A 545 9.97 -29.23 -11.66
CA ASP A 545 11.20 -30.03 -11.59
C ASP A 545 12.46 -29.29 -11.12
N THR A 546 12.38 -28.00 -10.77
CA THR A 546 13.56 -27.18 -10.43
C THR A 546 14.42 -27.76 -9.31
N LEU A 547 13.82 -28.33 -8.26
CA LEU A 547 14.59 -28.93 -7.16
C LEU A 547 15.25 -30.26 -7.57
N GLN A 548 14.58 -31.04 -8.43
CA GLN A 548 15.14 -32.28 -8.97
C GLN A 548 16.32 -32.00 -9.91
N VAL A 549 16.19 -30.97 -10.76
CA VAL A 549 17.28 -30.47 -11.61
C VAL A 549 18.45 -29.99 -10.76
N LEU A 550 18.19 -29.21 -9.70
CA LEU A 550 19.25 -28.76 -8.79
C LEU A 550 20.03 -29.95 -8.19
N LEU A 551 19.33 -30.99 -7.76
CA LEU A 551 19.95 -32.21 -7.24
C LEU A 551 20.80 -32.91 -8.30
N ALA A 552 20.20 -33.20 -9.47
CA ALA A 552 20.81 -34.01 -10.51
C ALA A 552 22.01 -33.33 -11.19
N ASP A 553 21.89 -32.04 -11.51
CA ASP A 553 22.85 -31.34 -12.37
C ASP A 553 23.95 -30.64 -11.58
N HIS A 554 23.72 -30.35 -10.28
CA HIS A 554 24.64 -29.57 -9.47
C HIS A 554 25.06 -30.28 -8.18
N LEU A 555 24.12 -30.64 -7.31
CA LEU A 555 24.46 -31.08 -5.96
C LEU A 555 25.05 -32.49 -5.91
N GLN A 556 24.46 -33.46 -6.61
CA GLN A 556 24.97 -34.83 -6.66
C GLN A 556 26.33 -34.94 -7.37
N PRO A 557 26.57 -34.25 -8.51
CA PRO A 557 27.91 -34.18 -9.11
C PRO A 557 28.95 -33.54 -8.19
N ALA A 558 28.60 -32.44 -7.50
CA ALA A 558 29.50 -31.79 -6.54
C ALA A 558 29.83 -32.72 -5.36
N LEU A 559 28.83 -33.44 -4.83
CA LEU A 559 29.02 -34.39 -3.73
C LEU A 559 29.94 -35.54 -4.15
N SER A 560 29.71 -36.11 -5.34
CA SER A 560 30.55 -37.17 -5.91
C SER A 560 31.99 -36.72 -6.10
N ARG A 561 32.21 -35.47 -6.52
CA ARG A 561 33.55 -34.92 -6.68
C ARG A 561 34.28 -34.74 -5.36
N LEU A 562 33.63 -34.19 -4.32
CA LEU A 562 34.24 -34.09 -2.99
C LEU A 562 34.58 -35.47 -2.41
N ALA A 563 33.74 -36.48 -2.65
CA ALA A 563 34.03 -37.85 -2.26
C ALA A 563 35.26 -38.43 -3.00
N GLY A 564 35.40 -38.12 -4.29
CA GLY A 564 36.60 -38.45 -5.08
C GLY A 564 37.86 -37.78 -4.54
N GLU A 565 37.80 -36.47 -4.27
CA GLU A 565 38.92 -35.71 -3.69
C GLU A 565 39.36 -36.29 -2.32
N LEU A 566 38.40 -36.71 -1.48
CA LEU A 566 38.72 -37.39 -0.22
C LEU A 566 39.42 -38.73 -0.43
N ALA A 567 39.04 -39.51 -1.45
CA ALA A 567 39.70 -40.76 -1.77
C ALA A 567 41.15 -40.53 -2.26
N ASP A 568 41.37 -39.52 -3.10
CA ASP A 568 42.69 -39.14 -3.60
C ASP A 568 43.59 -38.63 -2.46
N LEU A 569 43.05 -37.79 -1.57
CA LEU A 569 43.77 -37.29 -0.40
C LEU A 569 44.11 -38.41 0.60
N ALA A 570 43.24 -39.42 0.74
CA ALA A 570 43.54 -40.59 1.57
C ALA A 570 44.73 -41.37 1.02
N GLN A 571 44.87 -41.51 -0.31
CA GLN A 571 46.05 -42.11 -0.93
C GLN A 571 47.29 -41.24 -0.71
N ALA A 572 47.21 -39.93 -0.95
CA ALA A 572 48.33 -38.99 -0.75
C ALA A 572 48.84 -38.93 0.70
N ARG A 573 47.98 -39.17 1.70
CA ARG A 573 48.39 -39.30 3.12
C ARG A 573 49.27 -40.53 3.38
N THR A 574 49.18 -41.55 2.53
CA THR A 574 49.99 -42.78 2.63
C THR A 574 51.22 -42.79 1.71
N SER A 575 51.22 -41.94 0.67
CA SER A 575 52.29 -41.85 -0.33
C SER A 575 52.70 -40.39 -0.56
N GLY A 576 53.82 -39.97 0.05
CA GLY A 576 54.36 -38.61 -0.05
C GLY A 576 55.41 -38.34 1.03
N ASP A 577 56.13 -37.22 0.93
CA ASP A 577 57.01 -36.78 2.01
C ASP A 577 56.22 -36.27 3.23
N ARG A 578 56.89 -35.98 4.36
CA ARG A 578 56.21 -35.56 5.59
C ARG A 578 55.45 -34.23 5.44
N GLN A 579 55.89 -33.32 4.57
CA GLN A 579 55.19 -32.06 4.32
C GLN A 579 53.94 -32.27 3.47
N ASP A 580 54.01 -33.14 2.47
CA ASP A 580 52.88 -33.54 1.63
C ASP A 580 51.80 -34.23 2.44
N GLN A 581 52.18 -35.13 3.35
CA GLN A 581 51.24 -35.81 4.25
C GLN A 581 50.49 -34.82 5.15
N VAL A 582 51.18 -33.82 5.72
CA VAL A 582 50.55 -32.78 6.56
C VAL A 582 49.61 -31.90 5.74
N ARG A 583 49.99 -31.51 4.52
CA ARG A 583 49.13 -30.74 3.61
C ARG A 583 47.89 -31.52 3.21
N ALA A 584 48.06 -32.79 2.84
CA ALA A 584 46.96 -33.68 2.47
C ALA A 584 46.00 -33.92 3.64
N GLU A 585 46.51 -34.05 4.88
CA GLU A 585 45.69 -34.20 6.08
C GLU A 585 44.86 -32.93 6.37
N ALA A 586 45.47 -31.74 6.29
CA ALA A 586 44.76 -30.47 6.47
C ALA A 586 43.65 -30.28 5.42
N ARG A 587 43.95 -30.55 4.14
CA ARG A 587 42.96 -30.47 3.06
C ARG A 587 41.86 -31.52 3.22
N ALA A 588 42.19 -32.75 3.62
CA ALA A 588 41.19 -33.79 3.84
C ALA A 588 40.17 -33.40 4.93
N ALA A 589 40.62 -32.76 6.01
CA ALA A 589 39.72 -32.27 7.06
C ALA A 589 38.76 -31.18 6.55
N GLU A 590 39.25 -30.26 5.71
CA GLU A 590 38.44 -29.22 5.08
C GLU A 590 37.40 -29.82 4.12
N VAL A 591 37.84 -30.69 3.20
CA VAL A 591 36.97 -31.34 2.21
C VAL A 591 35.93 -32.24 2.90
N GLN A 592 36.29 -32.92 3.99
CA GLN A 592 35.36 -33.73 4.77
C GLN A 592 34.24 -32.84 5.36
N ALA A 593 34.58 -31.68 5.92
CA ALA A 593 33.59 -30.75 6.44
C ALA A 593 32.65 -30.21 5.34
N LEU A 594 33.21 -29.89 4.16
CA LEU A 594 32.43 -29.48 2.98
C LEU A 594 31.53 -30.60 2.46
N HIS A 595 32.03 -31.83 2.40
CA HIS A 595 31.26 -33.00 1.97
C HIS A 595 30.11 -33.31 2.94
N GLU A 596 30.33 -33.23 4.26
CA GLU A 596 29.29 -33.41 5.26
C GLU A 596 28.20 -32.33 5.17
N GLU A 597 28.61 -31.06 4.99
CA GLU A 597 27.69 -29.95 4.79
C GLU A 597 26.87 -30.11 3.49
N LEU A 598 27.52 -30.45 2.37
CA LEU A 598 26.83 -30.66 1.09
C LEU A 598 25.88 -31.84 1.17
N ARG A 599 26.27 -32.94 1.82
CA ARG A 599 25.38 -34.10 2.03
C ARG A 599 24.14 -33.71 2.84
N ALA A 600 24.31 -32.92 3.90
CA ALA A 600 23.17 -32.41 4.66
C ALA A 600 22.27 -31.50 3.80
N PHE A 601 22.86 -30.67 2.94
CA PHE A 601 22.11 -29.82 2.01
C PHE A 601 21.34 -30.63 0.95
N VAL A 602 21.97 -31.66 0.35
CA VAL A 602 21.34 -32.61 -0.57
C VAL A 602 20.11 -33.27 0.06
N ASN A 603 20.28 -33.86 1.26
CA ASN A 603 19.18 -34.51 1.97
C ASN A 603 18.02 -33.54 2.25
N LEU A 604 18.34 -32.28 2.57
CA LEU A 604 17.34 -31.26 2.84
C LEU A 604 16.58 -30.83 1.57
N VAL A 605 17.29 -30.70 0.44
CA VAL A 605 16.66 -30.43 -0.86
C VAL A 605 15.78 -31.61 -1.28
N GLU A 606 16.22 -32.86 -1.09
CA GLU A 606 15.43 -34.06 -1.38
C GLU A 606 14.15 -34.14 -0.53
N GLU A 607 14.24 -33.86 0.77
CA GLU A 607 13.09 -33.82 1.69
C GLU A 607 12.08 -32.75 1.25
N VAL A 608 12.54 -31.51 1.02
CA VAL A 608 11.65 -30.42 0.60
C VAL A 608 11.05 -30.69 -0.79
N ALA A 609 11.84 -31.25 -1.71
CA ALA A 609 11.38 -31.57 -3.06
C ALA A 609 10.32 -32.67 -3.07
N SER A 610 10.44 -33.68 -2.22
CA SER A 610 9.57 -34.87 -2.27
C SER A 610 8.41 -34.79 -1.29
N ASN A 611 8.67 -34.30 -0.08
CA ASN A 611 7.75 -34.40 1.06
C ASN A 611 7.28 -33.01 1.56
N GLY A 612 8.01 -31.95 1.21
CA GLY A 612 7.75 -30.58 1.66
C GLY A 612 8.54 -30.19 2.90
N ALA A 613 8.42 -28.93 3.31
CA ALA A 613 9.17 -28.43 4.45
C ALA A 613 8.82 -29.17 5.78
N PRO A 614 9.81 -29.45 6.63
CA PRO A 614 9.60 -30.07 7.93
C PRO A 614 8.85 -29.12 8.87
N ARG A 615 8.30 -29.68 9.96
CA ARG A 615 7.68 -28.89 11.03
C ARG A 615 8.70 -27.93 11.65
N THR A 616 8.24 -26.77 12.08
CA THR A 616 9.04 -25.81 12.84
C THR A 616 8.42 -25.53 14.21
N GLY A 617 9.24 -25.51 15.26
CA GLY A 617 8.80 -25.24 16.63
C GLY A 617 7.66 -26.15 17.09
N LYS A 618 6.56 -25.53 17.53
CA LYS A 618 5.32 -26.20 17.99
C LYS A 618 4.21 -26.19 16.94
N ALA A 619 4.51 -25.74 15.72
CA ALA A 619 3.51 -25.69 14.67
C ALA A 619 3.02 -27.12 14.33
N PRO A 620 1.73 -27.29 13.96
CA PRO A 620 1.22 -28.56 13.51
C PRO A 620 2.07 -29.16 12.39
N ALA A 621 2.26 -30.48 12.41
CA ALA A 621 2.84 -31.17 11.27
C ALA A 621 1.88 -31.08 10.08
N ARG A 622 2.43 -31.07 8.86
CA ARG A 622 1.66 -31.24 7.62
C ARG A 622 0.80 -32.51 7.70
N GLU A 623 -0.39 -32.45 7.13
CA GLU A 623 -1.30 -33.61 7.13
C GLU A 623 -0.85 -34.70 6.15
N VAL A 624 -0.20 -34.28 5.07
CA VAL A 624 0.34 -35.16 4.03
C VAL A 624 1.72 -34.68 3.58
N ASP A 625 2.57 -35.63 3.23
CA ASP A 625 3.79 -35.36 2.47
C ASP A 625 3.40 -35.05 1.02
N ALA A 626 3.95 -33.98 0.45
CA ALA A 626 3.67 -33.60 -0.91
C ALA A 626 4.87 -32.89 -1.57
N ARG A 627 5.07 -33.18 -2.86
CA ARG A 627 6.07 -32.50 -3.68
C ARG A 627 5.84 -30.99 -3.67
N PHE A 628 6.91 -30.23 -3.42
CA PHE A 628 6.86 -28.78 -3.56
C PHE A 628 6.60 -28.39 -5.01
N ARG A 629 5.62 -27.51 -5.21
CA ARG A 629 5.35 -26.82 -6.48
C ARG A 629 5.09 -25.36 -6.16
N MET A 630 5.78 -24.48 -6.86
CA MET A 630 5.57 -23.04 -6.73
C MET A 630 4.27 -22.66 -7.42
N ASP A 631 3.50 -21.79 -6.78
CA ASP A 631 2.24 -21.29 -7.32
C ASP A 631 2.28 -19.75 -7.32
N SER A 632 2.23 -19.12 -8.49
CA SER A 632 2.32 -17.66 -8.60
C SER A 632 1.20 -16.95 -7.84
N ASP A 633 0.02 -17.57 -7.73
CA ASP A 633 -1.14 -17.01 -7.06
C ASP A 633 -0.91 -16.90 -5.55
N ASP A 634 -0.05 -17.74 -4.98
CA ASP A 634 0.28 -17.73 -3.55
C ASP A 634 1.27 -16.59 -3.19
N GLY A 635 1.95 -16.04 -4.19
CA GLY A 635 2.92 -14.94 -4.03
C GLY A 635 4.22 -15.36 -3.35
N VAL A 636 5.22 -14.46 -3.36
CA VAL A 636 6.58 -14.81 -2.91
C VAL A 636 6.63 -15.19 -1.43
N MET A 637 5.77 -14.58 -0.60
CA MET A 637 5.74 -14.83 0.84
C MET A 637 5.36 -16.28 1.17
N ILE A 638 4.27 -16.79 0.58
CA ILE A 638 3.77 -18.13 0.87
C ILE A 638 4.66 -19.20 0.21
N ASN A 639 5.12 -18.96 -1.02
CA ASN A 639 6.05 -19.87 -1.69
C ASN A 639 7.38 -20.03 -0.95
N SER A 640 7.95 -18.93 -0.46
CA SER A 640 9.19 -18.99 0.32
C SER A 640 9.00 -19.72 1.66
N ALA A 641 7.82 -19.63 2.28
CA ALA A 641 7.51 -20.35 3.52
C ALA A 641 7.70 -21.87 3.35
N ALA A 642 7.21 -22.46 2.27
CA ALA A 642 7.39 -23.89 1.99
C ALA A 642 8.83 -24.28 1.59
N LEU A 643 9.72 -23.30 1.39
CA LEU A 643 11.16 -23.49 1.15
C LEU A 643 12.02 -23.06 2.35
N TRP A 644 11.42 -22.75 3.50
CA TRP A 644 12.13 -22.12 4.63
C TRP A 644 13.43 -22.82 5.07
N PRO A 645 13.57 -24.17 5.08
CA PRO A 645 14.80 -24.78 5.58
C PRO A 645 16.00 -24.46 4.70
N LEU A 646 15.76 -24.36 3.39
CA LEU A 646 16.76 -24.05 2.38
C LEU A 646 17.10 -22.55 2.34
N LEU A 647 16.15 -21.70 2.76
CA LEU A 647 16.31 -20.24 2.78
C LEU A 647 16.86 -19.71 4.09
N LYS A 648 16.66 -20.43 5.21
CA LYS A 648 17.00 -19.98 6.58
C LYS A 648 18.41 -19.43 6.76
N PRO A 649 19.47 -19.97 6.13
CA PRO A 649 20.81 -19.39 6.24
C PRO A 649 20.87 -17.94 5.74
N GLN A 650 20.05 -17.57 4.75
CA GLN A 650 20.02 -16.24 4.12
C GLN A 650 18.83 -15.39 4.57
N TRP A 651 17.70 -16.01 4.87
CA TRP A 651 16.42 -15.36 5.11
C TRP A 651 15.61 -16.07 6.19
N LYS A 652 15.38 -15.38 7.32
CA LYS A 652 14.73 -15.97 8.50
C LYS A 652 13.19 -15.88 8.48
N ASP A 653 12.62 -14.89 7.80
CA ASP A 653 11.17 -14.66 7.79
C ASP A 653 10.35 -15.88 7.27
N PRO A 654 10.80 -16.63 6.26
CA PRO A 654 10.07 -17.79 5.75
C PRO A 654 9.76 -18.87 6.81
N GLU A 655 10.65 -19.11 7.77
CA GLU A 655 10.41 -20.09 8.84
C GLU A 655 9.21 -19.69 9.69
N LYS A 656 9.08 -18.39 9.99
CA LYS A 656 7.93 -17.83 10.70
C LYS A 656 6.66 -17.97 9.87
N TRP A 657 6.69 -17.64 8.58
CA TRP A 657 5.52 -17.76 7.71
C TRP A 657 5.05 -19.20 7.54
N TRP A 658 5.99 -20.16 7.54
CA TRP A 658 5.66 -21.58 7.54
C TRP A 658 4.92 -21.98 8.82
N ALA A 659 5.41 -21.53 9.98
CA ALA A 659 4.72 -21.75 11.25
C ALA A 659 3.29 -21.18 11.23
N GLU A 660 3.13 -19.97 10.70
CA GLU A 660 1.83 -19.31 10.56
C GLU A 660 0.89 -20.07 9.61
N LEU A 661 1.39 -20.56 8.47
CA LEU A 661 0.64 -21.40 7.53
C LEU A 661 0.21 -22.73 8.16
N CYS A 662 1.10 -23.37 8.92
CA CYS A 662 0.80 -24.58 9.66
C CYS A 662 -0.25 -24.36 10.76
N GLU A 663 -0.26 -23.20 11.44
CA GLU A 663 -1.21 -22.90 12.52
C GLU A 663 -2.58 -22.43 12.04
N SER A 664 -2.62 -21.57 11.00
CA SER A 664 -3.83 -21.04 10.36
C SER A 664 -4.83 -20.40 11.34
N LYS A 665 -4.47 -19.22 11.89
CA LYS A 665 -5.26 -18.52 12.93
C LYS A 665 -5.42 -17.03 12.67
N GLY A 666 -6.64 -16.53 12.84
CA GLY A 666 -6.97 -15.10 12.81
C GLY A 666 -6.53 -14.44 11.50
N LYS A 667 -5.84 -13.29 11.58
CA LYS A 667 -5.30 -12.57 10.41
C LYS A 667 -4.13 -13.25 9.70
N LYS A 668 -3.73 -14.44 10.16
CA LYS A 668 -2.66 -15.27 9.59
C LYS A 668 -3.20 -16.61 9.11
N ASP A 669 -4.49 -16.62 8.75
CA ASP A 669 -5.11 -17.72 8.06
C ASP A 669 -4.75 -17.62 6.57
N TYR A 670 -3.86 -18.51 6.13
CA TYR A 670 -3.42 -18.58 4.74
C TYR A 670 -4.08 -19.76 4.01
N ASP A 671 -5.20 -20.29 4.51
CA ASP A 671 -5.89 -21.43 3.89
C ASP A 671 -6.54 -21.07 2.55
N TRP A 672 -6.50 -19.80 2.12
CA TRP A 672 -6.79 -19.41 0.74
C TRP A 672 -5.69 -19.80 -0.26
N SER A 673 -4.48 -20.14 0.22
CA SER A 673 -3.34 -20.48 -0.63
C SER A 673 -3.35 -21.94 -1.09
N HIS A 674 -2.90 -22.18 -2.31
CA HIS A 674 -2.79 -23.53 -2.87
C HIS A 674 -1.75 -24.37 -2.13
N LEU A 675 -0.68 -23.76 -1.63
CA LEU A 675 0.30 -24.42 -0.77
C LEU A 675 -0.30 -24.90 0.55
N ALA A 676 -1.20 -24.14 1.18
CA ALA A 676 -1.92 -24.62 2.36
C ALA A 676 -2.80 -25.83 2.01
N ALA A 677 -3.55 -25.77 0.90
CA ALA A 677 -4.38 -26.89 0.44
C ALA A 677 -3.56 -28.15 0.13
N ARG A 678 -2.34 -27.97 -0.38
CA ARG A 678 -1.43 -29.06 -0.72
C ARG A 678 -0.95 -29.84 0.51
N TYR A 679 -0.57 -29.14 1.58
CA TYR A 679 0.00 -29.76 2.79
C TYR A 679 -1.04 -30.05 3.88
N PHE A 680 -2.19 -29.37 3.85
CA PHE A 680 -3.29 -29.50 4.80
C PHE A 680 -4.65 -29.72 4.09
N PRO A 681 -4.76 -30.71 3.18
CA PRO A 681 -5.94 -30.86 2.34
C PRO A 681 -7.24 -31.07 3.12
N LYS A 682 -7.22 -31.81 4.24
CA LYS A 682 -8.44 -32.05 5.04
C LYS A 682 -8.88 -30.78 5.76
N ARG A 683 -7.93 -30.04 6.35
CA ARG A 683 -8.22 -28.74 6.99
C ARG A 683 -8.80 -27.75 5.99
N VAL A 684 -8.14 -27.57 4.85
CA VAL A 684 -8.56 -26.58 3.85
C VAL A 684 -9.89 -26.97 3.21
N ASP A 685 -10.08 -28.24 2.86
CA ASP A 685 -11.36 -28.74 2.35
C ASP A 685 -12.51 -28.53 3.35
N GLY A 686 -12.28 -28.87 4.62
CA GLY A 686 -13.25 -28.66 5.69
C GLY A 686 -13.57 -27.19 5.95
N LYS A 687 -12.66 -26.26 5.65
CA LYS A 687 -12.94 -24.82 5.65
C LYS A 687 -13.71 -24.37 4.41
N CYS A 688 -13.38 -24.87 3.22
CA CYS A 688 -14.13 -24.55 1.99
C CYS A 688 -15.61 -24.94 2.11
N GLN A 689 -15.92 -26.05 2.77
CA GLN A 689 -17.31 -26.46 3.04
C GLN A 689 -18.10 -25.44 3.90
N LYS A 690 -17.41 -24.63 4.72
CA LYS A 690 -18.02 -23.69 5.65
C LYS A 690 -17.97 -22.24 5.15
N ASP A 691 -16.87 -21.87 4.51
CA ASP A 691 -16.57 -20.52 4.06
C ASP A 691 -16.62 -20.45 2.52
N PRO A 692 -17.63 -19.76 1.95
CA PRO A 692 -17.73 -19.51 0.51
C PRO A 692 -16.49 -18.86 -0.11
N SER A 693 -15.81 -17.96 0.60
CA SER A 693 -14.63 -17.26 0.10
C SER A 693 -13.47 -18.20 -0.15
N LEU A 694 -13.22 -19.08 0.83
CA LEU A 694 -12.21 -20.13 0.69
C LEU A 694 -12.60 -21.13 -0.40
N ALA A 695 -13.88 -21.46 -0.52
CA ALA A 695 -14.36 -22.31 -1.62
C ALA A 695 -14.06 -21.69 -3.00
N VAL A 696 -14.28 -20.37 -3.17
CA VAL A 696 -13.94 -19.65 -4.42
C VAL A 696 -12.43 -19.65 -4.66
N ALA A 697 -11.62 -19.42 -3.62
CA ALA A 697 -10.16 -19.43 -3.76
C ALA A 697 -9.62 -20.77 -4.30
N HIS A 698 -10.30 -21.87 -3.97
CA HIS A 698 -9.96 -23.23 -4.39
C HIS A 698 -10.81 -23.79 -5.54
N GLY A 699 -11.64 -22.98 -6.19
CA GLY A 699 -12.50 -23.42 -7.31
C GLY A 699 -13.49 -24.52 -6.92
N ALA A 700 -14.02 -24.48 -5.70
CA ALA A 700 -14.93 -25.45 -5.12
C ALA A 700 -16.24 -24.81 -4.65
N PHE A 701 -16.57 -23.61 -5.12
CA PHE A 701 -17.73 -22.87 -4.67
C PHE A 701 -19.05 -23.51 -5.14
N TRP A 702 -19.14 -23.91 -6.41
CA TRP A 702 -20.25 -24.70 -6.93
C TRP A 702 -20.42 -26.04 -6.22
N LYS A 703 -19.30 -26.70 -5.90
CA LYS A 703 -19.28 -27.99 -5.20
C LYS A 703 -19.88 -27.92 -3.80
N TYR A 704 -19.53 -26.88 -3.03
CA TYR A 704 -19.89 -26.79 -1.61
C TYR A 704 -21.06 -25.85 -1.29
N HIS A 705 -21.31 -24.84 -2.14
CA HIS A 705 -22.31 -23.81 -1.90
C HIS A 705 -23.18 -23.55 -3.14
N PRO A 706 -23.80 -24.57 -3.76
CA PRO A 706 -24.47 -24.45 -5.06
C PRO A 706 -25.62 -23.42 -5.07
N ALA A 707 -26.37 -23.31 -3.96
CA ALA A 707 -27.43 -22.29 -3.85
C ALA A 707 -26.89 -20.86 -3.88
N LYS A 708 -25.76 -20.59 -3.19
CA LYS A 708 -25.10 -19.28 -3.23
C LYS A 708 -24.46 -19.03 -4.59
N ALA A 709 -23.82 -20.05 -5.17
CA ALA A 709 -23.25 -19.96 -6.51
C ALA A 709 -24.30 -19.60 -7.56
N TYR A 710 -25.46 -20.27 -7.53
CA TYR A 710 -26.58 -19.96 -8.41
C TYR A 710 -27.11 -18.53 -8.21
N GLN A 711 -27.35 -18.14 -6.96
CA GLN A 711 -27.80 -16.77 -6.62
C GLN A 711 -26.85 -15.71 -7.18
N TRP A 712 -25.54 -15.95 -7.11
CA TRP A 712 -24.54 -14.96 -7.49
C TRP A 712 -24.30 -14.91 -8.98
N GLU A 713 -24.33 -16.04 -9.70
CA GLU A 713 -24.36 -16.01 -11.15
C GLU A 713 -25.54 -15.17 -11.65
N LEU A 714 -26.75 -15.37 -11.11
CA LEU A 714 -27.90 -14.54 -11.45
C LEU A 714 -27.68 -13.05 -11.18
N ARG A 715 -27.03 -12.72 -10.06
CA ARG A 715 -26.74 -11.32 -9.69
C ARG A 715 -25.71 -10.69 -10.62
N LEU A 716 -24.60 -11.38 -10.89
CA LEU A 716 -23.52 -10.88 -11.77
C LEU A 716 -23.94 -10.82 -13.24
N GLN A 717 -24.96 -11.60 -13.62
CA GLN A 717 -25.59 -11.54 -14.95
C GLN A 717 -26.45 -10.29 -15.20
N ALA A 718 -26.63 -9.44 -14.19
CA ALA A 718 -27.37 -8.20 -14.36
C ALA A 718 -26.65 -7.26 -15.36
N PRO A 719 -27.40 -6.49 -16.19
CA PRO A 719 -26.80 -5.59 -17.18
C PRO A 719 -25.87 -4.51 -16.61
N ASP A 720 -26.10 -4.14 -15.35
CA ASP A 720 -25.35 -3.14 -14.60
C ASP A 720 -24.19 -3.74 -13.77
N GLU A 721 -23.92 -5.04 -13.92
CA GLU A 721 -22.83 -5.77 -13.25
C GLU A 721 -21.81 -6.30 -14.28
N LEU A 722 -21.76 -7.62 -14.55
CA LEU A 722 -20.82 -8.24 -15.49
C LEU A 722 -21.49 -8.71 -16.80
N GLY A 723 -22.82 -8.65 -16.88
CA GLY A 723 -23.57 -8.95 -18.09
C GLY A 723 -24.04 -10.41 -18.20
N PRO A 724 -25.04 -10.67 -19.08
CA PRO A 724 -25.88 -11.88 -19.07
C PRO A 724 -25.12 -13.20 -19.34
N ASP A 725 -23.96 -13.12 -19.97
CA ASP A 725 -23.15 -14.28 -20.34
C ASP A 725 -22.20 -14.73 -19.21
N PHE A 726 -22.10 -13.98 -18.11
CA PHE A 726 -21.24 -14.32 -16.99
C PHE A 726 -21.61 -15.67 -16.36
N ARG A 727 -20.59 -16.52 -16.12
CA ARG A 727 -20.67 -17.77 -15.37
C ARG A 727 -19.45 -17.91 -14.48
N LEU A 728 -19.63 -18.53 -13.31
CA LEU A 728 -18.51 -18.94 -12.46
C LEU A 728 -17.90 -20.19 -13.05
N ASP A 729 -16.73 -20.01 -13.67
CA ASP A 729 -15.97 -21.10 -14.29
C ASP A 729 -15.08 -21.79 -13.24
N GLU A 730 -15.55 -22.94 -12.77
CA GLU A 730 -14.85 -23.81 -11.82
C GLU A 730 -14.86 -25.27 -12.30
N PRO A 731 -13.89 -26.12 -11.88
CA PRO A 731 -13.88 -27.54 -12.22
C PRO A 731 -15.21 -28.25 -11.90
N GLY A 732 -15.92 -28.69 -12.94
CA GLY A 732 -17.21 -29.39 -12.82
C GLY A 732 -18.41 -28.48 -12.53
N SER A 733 -18.26 -27.16 -12.58
CA SER A 733 -19.32 -26.18 -12.32
C SER A 733 -20.59 -26.43 -13.14
N ASP A 734 -20.48 -26.82 -14.42
CA ASP A 734 -21.63 -27.14 -15.28
C ASP A 734 -22.46 -28.29 -14.72
N LEU A 735 -21.81 -29.38 -14.31
CA LEU A 735 -22.49 -30.54 -13.72
C LEU A 735 -23.15 -30.17 -12.39
N TYR A 736 -22.46 -29.43 -11.52
CA TYR A 736 -23.04 -28.99 -10.24
C TYR A 736 -24.22 -28.04 -10.43
N ARG A 737 -24.16 -27.17 -11.45
CA ARG A 737 -25.24 -26.25 -11.80
C ARG A 737 -26.47 -27.01 -12.29
N GLU A 738 -26.29 -27.93 -13.23
CA GLU A 738 -27.36 -28.78 -13.75
C GLU A 738 -27.98 -29.64 -12.64
N ASP A 739 -27.14 -30.25 -11.80
CA ASP A 739 -27.59 -31.06 -10.67
C ASP A 739 -28.36 -30.23 -9.64
N PHE A 740 -27.89 -29.03 -9.29
CA PHE A 740 -28.60 -28.14 -8.37
C PHE A 740 -29.96 -27.74 -8.93
N GLN A 741 -30.03 -27.37 -10.21
CA GLN A 741 -31.28 -27.00 -10.87
C GLN A 741 -32.28 -28.17 -10.94
N ARG A 742 -31.77 -29.39 -11.19
CA ARG A 742 -32.59 -30.60 -11.25
C ARG A 742 -33.09 -31.04 -9.87
N GLN A 743 -32.25 -30.96 -8.85
CA GLN A 743 -32.54 -31.47 -7.50
C GLN A 743 -33.32 -30.45 -6.64
N HIS A 744 -33.17 -29.15 -6.90
CA HIS A 744 -33.76 -28.07 -6.11
C HIS A 744 -34.55 -27.05 -6.95
N PRO A 745 -35.55 -27.46 -7.75
CA PRO A 745 -36.26 -26.57 -8.66
C PRO A 745 -37.04 -25.46 -7.94
N ASP A 746 -37.58 -25.73 -6.74
CA ASP A 746 -38.29 -24.73 -5.94
C ASP A 746 -37.35 -23.63 -5.43
N GLN A 747 -36.17 -24.00 -4.94
CA GLN A 747 -35.15 -23.05 -4.48
C GLN A 747 -34.63 -22.19 -5.63
N VAL A 748 -34.46 -22.76 -6.83
CA VAL A 748 -34.11 -21.99 -8.04
C VAL A 748 -35.17 -20.94 -8.36
N ARG A 749 -36.45 -21.29 -8.27
CA ARG A 749 -37.55 -20.34 -8.49
C ARG A 749 -37.52 -19.21 -7.46
N GLU A 750 -37.37 -19.54 -6.17
CA GLU A 750 -37.27 -18.55 -5.09
C GLU A 750 -36.09 -17.60 -5.27
N LEU A 751 -34.92 -18.11 -5.66
CA LEU A 751 -33.72 -17.29 -5.89
C LEU A 751 -33.89 -16.33 -7.09
N ARG A 752 -34.53 -16.78 -8.17
CA ARG A 752 -34.85 -15.92 -9.33
C ARG A 752 -35.80 -14.80 -8.93
N GLU A 753 -36.90 -15.14 -8.27
CA GLU A 753 -37.88 -14.14 -7.81
C GLU A 753 -37.26 -13.15 -6.81
N ALA A 754 -36.38 -13.61 -5.92
CA ALA A 754 -35.67 -12.76 -4.98
C ALA A 754 -34.74 -11.76 -5.69
N GLU A 755 -34.02 -12.20 -6.73
CA GLU A 755 -33.16 -11.32 -7.52
C GLU A 755 -33.99 -10.34 -8.37
N GLU A 756 -35.12 -10.75 -8.95
CA GLU A 756 -36.05 -9.85 -9.62
C GLU A 756 -36.57 -8.76 -8.68
N ARG A 757 -37.02 -9.12 -7.47
CA ARG A 757 -37.41 -8.15 -6.43
C ARG A 757 -36.28 -7.21 -6.04
N ARG A 758 -35.04 -7.70 -5.97
CA ARG A 758 -33.84 -6.88 -5.69
C ARG A 758 -33.61 -5.86 -6.81
N ARG A 759 -33.67 -6.29 -8.06
CA ARG A 759 -33.48 -5.43 -9.25
C ARG A 759 -34.53 -4.32 -9.30
N HIS A 760 -35.80 -4.64 -9.03
CA HIS A 760 -36.85 -3.63 -8.91
C HIS A 760 -36.54 -2.60 -7.82
N ARG A 761 -36.19 -3.03 -6.60
CA ARG A 761 -35.82 -2.11 -5.51
C ARG A 761 -34.59 -1.24 -5.84
N LYS A 762 -33.62 -1.76 -6.58
CA LYS A 762 -32.43 -1.00 -7.01
C LYS A 762 -32.82 0.07 -8.02
N ALA A 763 -33.65 -0.27 -9.01
CA ALA A 763 -34.15 0.67 -10.01
C ALA A 763 -34.93 1.83 -9.40
N ASP A 764 -35.79 1.55 -8.40
CA ASP A 764 -36.57 2.57 -7.69
C ASP A 764 -35.65 3.56 -6.95
N LYS A 765 -34.60 3.08 -6.27
CA LYS A 765 -33.63 3.95 -5.56
C LYS A 765 -32.85 4.86 -6.52
N THR A 766 -32.42 4.34 -7.67
CA THR A 766 -31.71 5.16 -8.66
C THR A 766 -32.57 6.25 -9.30
N GLY A 767 -33.91 6.16 -9.22
CA GLY A 767 -34.82 7.19 -9.71
C GLY A 767 -34.94 8.42 -8.79
N ASP A 768 -34.61 8.28 -7.51
CA ASP A 768 -34.75 9.35 -6.50
C ASP A 768 -33.44 10.13 -6.22
N GLU A 769 -32.29 9.69 -6.77
CA GLU A 769 -30.95 10.23 -6.49
C GLU A 769 -30.42 11.29 -7.50
N GLU A 770 -31.28 11.97 -8.27
CA GLU A 770 -30.89 13.17 -9.06
C GLU A 770 -30.81 14.47 -8.22
N GLY A 771 -30.39 14.37 -6.96
CA GLY A 771 -30.07 15.50 -6.06
C GLY A 771 -28.70 15.30 -5.41
N PRO A 772 -27.98 16.38 -5.00
CA PRO A 772 -26.63 16.25 -4.45
C PRO A 772 -26.67 15.42 -3.17
N SER A 773 -26.11 14.20 -3.21
CA SER A 773 -26.06 13.29 -2.06
C SER A 773 -25.11 13.83 -0.99
N GLU A 774 -25.66 14.38 0.09
CA GLU A 774 -24.95 14.49 1.37
C GLU A 774 -24.79 13.06 1.92
N GLY A 775 -23.56 12.54 1.88
CA GLY A 775 -23.25 11.23 2.44
C GLY A 775 -23.21 11.29 3.96
N GLU A 776 -24.37 11.14 4.61
CA GLU A 776 -24.47 10.67 5.99
C GLU A 776 -24.30 9.15 5.99
N LEU A 777 -23.14 8.69 6.47
CA LEU A 777 -22.94 7.29 6.85
C LEU A 777 -23.67 7.06 8.17
N ASP A 778 -24.91 6.62 8.09
CA ASP A 778 -25.63 6.05 9.23
C ASP A 778 -24.95 4.75 9.66
N PHE A 779 -24.29 4.81 10.81
CA PHE A 779 -23.94 3.64 11.61
C PHE A 779 -25.18 3.28 12.44
N GLU A 780 -26.10 2.52 11.86
CA GLU A 780 -27.01 1.70 12.65
C GLU A 780 -26.36 0.34 12.86
N GLY A 781 -25.99 0.07 14.10
CA GLY A 781 -25.58 -1.26 14.54
C GLY A 781 -26.80 -2.08 14.93
N GLU A 782 -26.69 -3.40 14.73
CA GLU A 782 -27.29 -4.38 15.62
C GLU A 782 -26.51 -5.71 15.47
N ASP A 783 -26.02 -6.18 16.63
CA ASP A 783 -25.36 -7.43 17.02
C ASP A 783 -23.98 -7.86 16.49
#